data_AF-A0A914L950-F1
#
_entry.id   AF-A0A914L950-F1
#
_cell.length_a   1.000
_cell.length_b   1.000
_cell.length_c   1.000
_cell.angle_alpha   90.00
_cell.angle_beta   90.00
_cell.angle_gamma   90.00
#
_symmetry.space_group_name_H-M   'P 1'
#
loop_
_entity.id
_entity.type
_entity.pdbx_description
1 polymer ?
#
loop_
_entity_poly.entity_id
_entity_poly.type
_entity_poly.pdbx_seq_one_letter_code
_entity_poly.pdbx_strand_id
1 'polypeptide(L)'
;MPLATRPHFNNNHKQNHKSSPSIKRYDKSHDGISTKFKATTPPSAPISTDEIGFKSGPSTNYLERKNKPIIKDKGPCARVELMISARTLADRDFFSKSDPVCIVEEMTTRYTHEDSRNEFVEIGRTECIKNSLNPVWNKRITLDYYFESKQLLRFKIYDIDSESAKLSEHDFLGKCECELADIVAAPNGICEMKVFSCKDVPRQGGLLLVCAEELDEGQRDIAHFSVRGVSLNSGGSFLRKCVLNPNTFLEFYRLLCDGSRQMIYRTELARNTKNPEWKPFELRVNQLCKGDKGSEFLIECYDQRESTGNHHLIGSTQTSLNALTSHQQNQLELIKTKKNKGVPLKVPKGILHFMDVQIRKEFTFLDFIASGLQLEFAVAVDLTASNGEISKSSSLHFVNSQYLNQYECAICAVLEICEHYNHSKMFETIGFGAKIPPAFTVSHMFPLRLNNFERSVEGIQGVLDAYRYAIVNTQLYGPTNFAPTIREFVHKCQQFPRDGTKYQVLLILTDGIITDMQNTIEALIEASHEPLSIIIIGIGKEDFRKMEFLDSDNRLLTYNGKVASRDIVQFVPFREFIGSAWGITPEEQAILKTLLGREVLAELPTQVCSFMKANSIIPLRSRAPSECAMKKPQIFPHKQLQINSRIGSLNSTVNFDHQQSGTSLQNLPPDIEKFSESVIAKPPYPEF
;
A
#
# COMPACT_ATOMS: atom_id res chain seq x y z
N MET A 1 -65.31 -14.62 19.50
CA MET A 1 -66.38 -14.18 20.43
C MET A 1 -65.82 -13.06 21.32
N PRO A 2 -66.63 -12.06 21.68
CA PRO A 2 -66.23 -10.65 21.82
C PRO A 2 -66.41 -10.11 23.25
N LEU A 3 -66.11 -8.81 23.45
CA LEU A 3 -66.86 -7.78 24.22
C LEU A 3 -65.96 -6.53 24.34
N ALA A 4 -66.25 -5.40 23.65
CA ALA A 4 -67.15 -4.29 24.04
C ALA A 4 -66.61 -3.51 25.27
N THR A 5 -66.46 -2.17 25.29
CA THR A 5 -67.44 -1.09 25.04
C THR A 5 -66.78 0.31 24.93
N ARG A 6 -67.44 1.21 24.19
CA ARG A 6 -67.29 2.70 24.07
C ARG A 6 -68.26 3.41 25.09
N PRO A 7 -68.56 4.74 25.14
CA PRO A 7 -67.98 5.99 24.56
C PRO A 7 -68.10 7.32 25.43
N HIS A 8 -67.76 8.49 24.82
CA HIS A 8 -68.37 9.86 24.93
C HIS A 8 -68.14 10.75 26.20
N PHE A 9 -68.14 12.12 26.23
CA PHE A 9 -68.35 13.26 25.29
C PHE A 9 -67.94 14.61 25.97
N ASN A 10 -67.52 15.61 25.17
CA ASN A 10 -67.82 17.07 25.17
C ASN A 10 -67.29 18.17 26.15
N ASN A 11 -66.77 19.23 25.48
CA ASN A 11 -67.08 20.69 25.54
C ASN A 11 -66.39 21.72 26.48
N ASN A 12 -65.64 22.63 25.84
CA ASN A 12 -65.71 24.11 25.81
C ASN A 12 -66.09 24.92 27.08
N HIS A 13 -65.26 25.91 27.48
CA HIS A 13 -65.39 27.33 27.11
C HIS A 13 -64.33 28.27 27.73
N LYS A 14 -64.17 29.41 27.05
CA LYS A 14 -63.25 30.55 27.16
C LYS A 14 -63.47 31.54 28.33
N GLN A 15 -62.39 32.29 28.63
CA GLN A 15 -62.24 33.78 28.62
C GLN A 15 -61.96 34.57 29.93
N ASN A 16 -60.85 35.35 29.84
CA ASN A 16 -60.66 36.79 30.13
C ASN A 16 -60.29 37.38 31.52
N HIS A 17 -59.16 38.12 31.46
CA HIS A 17 -58.91 39.54 31.84
C HIS A 17 -58.09 39.94 33.10
N LYS A 18 -56.95 40.61 32.80
CA LYS A 18 -56.41 41.92 33.26
C LYS A 18 -56.17 42.16 34.77
N SER A 19 -54.94 42.57 35.15
CA SER A 19 -54.46 43.98 35.26
C SER A 19 -53.17 44.13 36.10
N SER A 20 -52.23 44.97 35.63
CA SER A 20 -51.02 45.50 36.34
C SER A 20 -51.38 46.73 37.22
N PRO A 21 -50.47 47.63 37.68
CA PRO A 21 -48.99 47.64 37.92
C PRO A 21 -48.63 48.13 39.37
N SER A 22 -47.41 48.38 39.88
CA SER A 22 -46.45 49.47 39.53
C SER A 22 -45.38 49.69 40.64
N ILE A 23 -44.25 50.37 40.28
CA ILE A 23 -43.46 51.41 41.02
C ILE A 23 -42.21 50.96 41.84
N LYS A 24 -40.95 51.21 41.35
CA LYS A 24 -39.98 52.36 41.50
C LYS A 24 -39.08 52.23 42.77
N ARG A 25 -37.82 52.68 42.91
CA ARG A 25 -36.75 53.36 42.11
C ARG A 25 -35.48 53.50 43.02
N TYR A 26 -34.26 53.49 42.43
CA TYR A 26 -33.04 54.34 42.67
C TYR A 26 -32.36 54.34 44.07
N ASP A 27 -31.04 54.57 44.28
CA ASP A 27 -29.91 55.10 43.51
C ASP A 27 -28.54 54.73 44.20
N LYS A 28 -27.43 54.69 43.41
CA LYS A 28 -26.01 55.13 43.65
C LYS A 28 -25.25 54.79 44.97
N SER A 29 -23.91 54.62 45.06
CA SER A 29 -22.72 55.08 44.28
C SER A 29 -21.39 54.47 44.80
N HIS A 30 -20.36 54.49 43.93
CA HIS A 30 -18.90 54.70 44.12
C HIS A 30 -17.92 53.59 44.60
N ASP A 31 -17.06 53.21 43.64
CA ASP A 31 -15.58 53.28 43.56
C ASP A 31 -14.68 52.75 44.70
N GLY A 32 -13.67 51.95 44.29
CA GLY A 32 -12.45 51.72 45.08
C GLY A 32 -11.60 50.52 44.67
N ILE A 33 -10.64 50.73 43.77
CA ILE A 33 -9.57 49.79 43.39
C ILE A 33 -8.49 49.77 44.48
N SER A 34 -8.02 48.58 44.91
CA SER A 34 -6.62 48.33 45.29
C SER A 34 -6.28 46.84 45.46
N THR A 35 -5.57 46.33 44.45
CA THR A 35 -4.36 45.48 44.47
C THR A 35 -3.85 44.82 45.77
N LYS A 36 -3.67 43.48 45.75
CA LYS A 36 -2.38 42.72 45.60
C LYS A 36 -2.25 41.45 46.47
N PHE A 37 -1.91 40.36 45.77
CA PHE A 37 -1.15 39.15 46.15
C PHE A 37 -1.52 38.34 47.41
N LYS A 38 -1.87 37.05 47.20
CA LYS A 38 -0.94 35.94 47.45
C LYS A 38 -1.45 34.57 46.94
N ALA A 39 -0.55 33.89 46.24
CA ALA A 39 -0.42 32.44 46.04
C ALA A 39 -0.51 31.68 47.39
N THR A 40 -0.87 30.39 47.54
CA THR A 40 -0.88 29.24 46.62
C THR A 40 -1.57 28.05 47.35
N THR A 41 -2.21 27.17 46.56
CA THR A 41 -2.41 25.71 46.72
C THR A 41 -3.48 25.12 47.68
N PRO A 42 -4.03 23.92 47.35
CA PRO A 42 -5.46 23.60 47.30
C PRO A 42 -5.89 22.59 48.39
N PRO A 43 -7.16 22.14 48.45
CA PRO A 43 -7.53 20.90 47.75
C PRO A 43 -9.01 20.78 47.28
N SER A 44 -9.21 19.82 46.36
CA SER A 44 -10.43 18.99 46.15
C SER A 44 -11.80 19.66 46.01
N ALA A 45 -12.37 19.61 44.80
CA ALA A 45 -13.81 19.79 44.56
C ALA A 45 -14.37 18.61 43.75
N PRO A 46 -15.63 18.20 44.01
CA PRO A 46 -16.31 17.10 43.33
C PRO A 46 -17.00 17.55 42.04
N ILE A 47 -17.43 16.53 41.31
CA ILE A 47 -18.13 16.48 40.02
C ILE A 47 -19.39 17.35 40.00
N SER A 48 -19.56 18.14 38.92
CA SER A 48 -20.82 18.74 38.49
C SER A 48 -20.97 18.58 36.98
N THR A 49 -22.10 18.02 36.59
CA THR A 49 -22.62 17.92 35.22
C THR A 49 -23.03 19.29 34.71
N ASP A 50 -22.50 19.72 33.57
CA ASP A 50 -23.07 20.83 32.80
C ASP A 50 -23.21 20.44 31.33
N GLU A 51 -24.47 20.47 30.88
CA GLU A 51 -24.89 20.48 29.49
C GLU A 51 -24.28 21.68 28.76
N ILE A 52 -23.55 21.44 27.67
CA ILE A 52 -23.12 22.50 26.75
C ILE A 52 -23.86 22.30 25.42
N GLY A 53 -24.92 23.09 25.23
CA GLY A 53 -25.51 23.30 23.92
C GLY A 53 -24.52 24.05 23.01
N PHE A 54 -24.09 23.41 21.92
CA PHE A 54 -23.30 24.06 20.88
C PHE A 54 -24.20 24.54 19.75
N LYS A 55 -24.24 25.86 19.57
CA LYS A 55 -24.80 26.54 18.40
C LYS A 55 -23.98 26.16 17.16
N SER A 56 -24.67 25.74 16.11
CA SER A 56 -24.13 25.52 14.77
C SER A 56 -23.60 26.83 14.18
N GLY A 57 -22.28 26.93 13.99
CA GLY A 57 -21.64 27.96 13.16
C GLY A 57 -21.62 27.54 11.68
N PRO A 58 -21.45 28.50 10.74
CA PRO A 58 -21.44 28.22 9.31
C PRO A 58 -20.17 27.45 8.90
N SER A 59 -20.34 26.45 8.04
CA SER A 59 -19.28 25.61 7.48
C SER A 59 -18.26 26.45 6.69
N THR A 60 -17.01 26.44 7.13
CA THR A 60 -15.86 27.00 6.39
C THR A 60 -15.14 25.91 5.59
N ASN A 61 -14.62 26.29 4.43
CA ASN A 61 -14.14 25.43 3.35
C ASN A 61 -12.91 24.58 3.73
N TYR A 62 -12.83 23.35 3.19
CA TYR A 62 -11.68 22.44 3.31
C TYR A 62 -10.38 23.05 2.76
N LEU A 63 -10.47 23.87 1.69
CA LEU A 63 -9.33 24.60 1.13
C LEU A 63 -8.77 25.68 2.09
N GLU A 64 -9.55 26.18 3.05
CA GLU A 64 -9.10 27.17 4.05
C GLU A 64 -8.46 26.51 5.29
N ARG A 65 -8.52 25.18 5.44
CA ARG A 65 -7.89 24.42 6.54
C ARG A 65 -6.38 24.20 6.35
N LYS A 66 -5.69 25.06 5.60
CA LYS A 66 -4.22 25.16 5.66
C LYS A 66 -3.82 25.72 7.03
N ASN A 67 -3.62 24.85 8.03
CA ASN A 67 -2.74 25.00 9.22
C ASN A 67 -3.05 24.03 10.38
N LYS A 68 -3.76 22.91 10.15
CA LYS A 68 -3.68 21.73 11.02
C LYS A 68 -3.36 20.50 10.16
N PRO A 69 -2.44 19.62 10.60
CA PRO A 69 -2.11 18.42 9.84
C PRO A 69 -3.31 17.47 9.93
N ILE A 70 -4.13 17.43 8.89
CA ILE A 70 -5.12 16.38 8.67
C ILE A 70 -4.70 15.63 7.42
N ILE A 71 -3.54 15.00 7.54
CA ILE A 71 -3.09 13.82 6.81
C ILE A 71 -2.20 13.17 7.88
N LYS A 72 -2.47 11.94 8.33
CA LYS A 72 -1.40 11.16 8.98
C LYS A 72 -0.33 11.15 7.90
N ASP A 73 0.76 11.91 8.05
CA ASP A 73 1.83 12.03 7.06
C ASP A 73 2.54 10.67 7.03
N LYS A 74 1.85 9.68 6.43
CA LYS A 74 2.35 8.37 6.10
C LYS A 74 3.39 8.70 5.05
N GLY A 75 4.65 8.65 5.46
CA GLY A 75 5.77 8.77 4.55
C GLY A 75 5.62 7.78 3.39
N PRO A 76 6.47 7.91 2.35
CA PRO A 76 6.31 7.10 1.14
C PRO A 76 6.22 5.61 1.45
N CYS A 77 5.40 4.91 0.66
CA CYS A 77 5.26 3.45 0.75
C CYS A 77 6.63 2.77 0.59
N ALA A 78 7.47 3.31 -0.30
CA ALA A 78 8.84 2.88 -0.51
C ALA A 78 9.67 4.00 -1.13
N ARG A 79 10.99 3.85 -1.13
CA ARG A 79 11.88 4.59 -2.06
C ARG A 79 12.36 3.62 -3.11
N VAL A 80 12.33 4.03 -4.38
CA VAL A 80 12.70 3.15 -5.50
C VAL A 80 13.82 3.77 -6.32
N GLU A 81 14.66 2.92 -6.90
CA GLU A 81 15.69 3.26 -7.86
C GLU A 81 15.30 2.79 -9.25
N LEU A 82 15.27 3.72 -10.20
CA LEU A 82 15.06 3.42 -11.60
C LEU A 82 16.39 3.06 -12.26
N MET A 83 16.41 1.90 -12.93
CA MET A 83 17.46 1.47 -13.85
C MET A 83 16.96 1.59 -15.28
N ILE A 84 17.70 2.27 -16.14
CA ILE A 84 17.22 2.68 -17.46
C ILE A 84 18.17 2.15 -18.53
N SER A 85 17.60 1.61 -19.61
CA SER A 85 18.32 1.29 -20.84
C SER A 85 17.43 1.58 -22.05
N ALA A 86 18.03 1.78 -23.22
CA ALA A 86 17.29 1.92 -24.46
C ALA A 86 17.81 0.96 -25.54
N ARG A 87 16.98 0.71 -26.54
CA ARG A 87 17.29 -0.10 -27.71
C ARG A 87 16.84 0.59 -28.97
N THR A 88 17.60 0.37 -30.04
CA THR A 88 17.28 0.82 -31.40
C THR A 88 16.90 2.30 -31.45
N LEU A 89 17.63 3.16 -30.74
CA LEU A 89 17.42 4.60 -30.80
C LEU A 89 17.63 5.12 -32.22
N ALA A 90 16.95 6.21 -32.56
CA ALA A 90 17.13 6.87 -33.85
C ALA A 90 18.55 7.41 -33.98
N ASP A 91 19.18 7.16 -35.13
CA ASP A 91 20.48 7.71 -35.49
C ASP A 91 20.28 9.10 -36.11
N ARG A 92 20.82 10.15 -35.47
CA ARG A 92 20.71 11.54 -35.96
C ARG A 92 22.00 12.08 -36.54
N ASP A 93 23.11 11.40 -36.31
CA ASP A 93 24.43 11.78 -36.78
C ASP A 93 24.71 11.32 -38.21
N PHE A 94 25.39 12.15 -38.99
CA PHE A 94 25.82 11.82 -40.35
C PHE A 94 27.09 10.96 -40.41
N PHE A 95 27.93 11.02 -39.37
CA PHE A 95 29.27 10.43 -39.35
C PHE A 95 29.59 9.58 -38.11
N SER A 96 28.70 9.54 -37.12
CA SER A 96 28.79 8.78 -35.86
C SER A 96 27.44 8.19 -35.50
N LYS A 97 27.38 7.43 -34.40
CA LYS A 97 26.11 7.08 -33.75
C LYS A 97 25.84 8.10 -32.67
N SER A 98 24.56 8.30 -32.33
CA SER A 98 24.15 9.14 -31.21
C SER A 98 24.88 8.84 -29.88
N ASP A 99 25.05 9.90 -29.09
CA ASP A 99 25.61 9.99 -27.74
C ASP A 99 24.47 10.23 -26.71
N PRO A 100 23.62 9.21 -26.42
CA PRO A 100 22.35 9.45 -25.75
C PRO A 100 22.45 9.72 -24.23
N VAL A 101 21.58 10.62 -23.77
CA VAL A 101 21.23 10.89 -22.37
C VAL A 101 19.72 10.79 -22.19
N CYS A 102 19.28 10.21 -21.07
CA CYS A 102 17.87 10.19 -20.66
C CYS A 102 17.64 11.16 -19.50
N ILE A 103 16.69 12.09 -19.68
CA ILE A 103 16.15 12.99 -18.65
C ILE A 103 14.84 12.39 -18.14
N VAL A 104 14.70 12.31 -16.82
CA VAL A 104 13.48 11.82 -16.15
C VAL A 104 12.83 12.98 -15.42
N GLU A 105 11.56 13.21 -15.73
CA GLU A 105 10.73 14.24 -15.12
C GLU A 105 9.52 13.59 -14.43
N GLU A 106 9.13 14.11 -13.27
CA GLU A 106 7.89 13.72 -12.58
C GLU A 106 6.86 14.86 -12.73
N MET A 107 5.60 14.52 -13.00
CA MET A 107 4.53 15.50 -13.04
C MET A 107 4.16 15.92 -11.62
N THR A 108 4.33 17.20 -11.33
CA THR A 108 3.93 17.82 -10.06
C THR A 108 2.77 18.77 -10.30
N THR A 109 1.77 18.74 -9.42
CA THR A 109 0.68 19.72 -9.45
C THR A 109 0.98 20.84 -8.48
N ARG A 110 1.21 22.05 -9.00
CA ARG A 110 1.35 23.26 -8.16
C ARG A 110 0.00 23.92 -8.01
N TYR A 111 -0.49 23.97 -6.77
CA TYR A 111 -1.70 24.71 -6.42
C TYR A 111 -1.32 26.14 -6.01
N THR A 112 -1.55 27.10 -6.90
CA THR A 112 -1.53 28.52 -6.53
C THR A 112 -2.96 28.99 -6.21
N HIS A 113 -3.11 30.14 -5.55
CA HIS A 113 -4.43 30.70 -5.23
C HIS A 113 -5.28 31.03 -6.47
N GLU A 114 -4.67 31.11 -7.66
CA GLU A 114 -5.29 31.60 -8.89
C GLU A 114 -5.25 30.59 -10.05
N ASP A 115 -4.41 29.54 -9.97
CA ASP A 115 -4.25 28.52 -11.03
C ASP A 115 -3.72 27.19 -10.43
N SER A 116 -4.22 26.05 -10.93
CA SER A 116 -3.55 24.75 -10.79
C SER A 116 -2.84 24.41 -12.09
N ARG A 117 -1.51 24.29 -12.07
CA ARG A 117 -0.74 23.88 -13.25
C ARG A 117 0.01 22.58 -12.97
N ASN A 118 -0.17 21.63 -13.87
CA ASN A 118 0.66 20.44 -13.93
C ASN A 118 1.98 20.80 -14.61
N GLU A 119 3.08 20.60 -13.89
CA GLU A 119 4.42 20.91 -14.36
C GLU A 119 5.29 19.67 -14.19
N PHE A 120 5.95 19.27 -15.28
CA PHE A 120 6.96 18.23 -15.23
C PHE A 120 8.27 18.82 -14.70
N VAL A 121 8.75 18.27 -13.59
CA VAL A 121 9.98 18.69 -12.92
C VAL A 121 11.03 17.61 -13.11
N GLU A 122 12.23 17.98 -13.55
CA GLU A 122 13.34 17.04 -13.67
C GLU A 122 13.73 16.50 -12.28
N ILE A 123 13.62 15.18 -12.12
CA ILE A 123 14.03 14.46 -10.90
C ILE A 123 15.42 13.84 -11.05
N GLY A 124 15.88 13.65 -12.29
CA GLY A 124 17.23 13.17 -12.57
C GLY A 124 17.53 13.05 -14.05
N ARG A 125 18.81 12.89 -14.36
CA ARG A 125 19.31 12.56 -15.70
C ARG A 125 20.43 11.54 -15.63
N THR A 126 20.51 10.66 -16.62
CA THR A 126 21.59 9.67 -16.75
C THR A 126 22.90 10.32 -17.19
N GLU A 127 24.00 9.57 -17.14
CA GLU A 127 25.23 9.93 -17.85
C GLU A 127 25.06 9.82 -19.38
N CYS A 128 25.97 10.44 -20.14
CA CYS A 128 26.04 10.30 -21.59
C CYS A 128 26.83 9.03 -21.96
N ILE A 129 26.28 8.22 -22.88
CA ILE A 129 26.97 7.05 -23.44
C ILE A 129 27.33 7.34 -24.88
N LYS A 130 28.63 7.37 -25.18
CA LYS A 130 29.09 7.69 -26.52
C LYS A 130 28.78 6.59 -27.54
N ASN A 131 28.35 6.99 -28.74
CA ASN A 131 28.24 6.21 -29.95
C ASN A 131 27.41 4.92 -29.79
N SER A 132 26.22 5.06 -29.19
CA SER A 132 25.37 3.92 -28.87
C SER A 132 23.90 4.18 -29.14
N LEU A 133 23.31 3.36 -30.01
CA LEU A 133 21.85 3.28 -30.19
C LEU A 133 21.18 2.32 -29.20
N ASN A 134 21.97 1.65 -28.35
CA ASN A 134 21.49 0.71 -27.34
C ASN A 134 22.15 1.00 -25.97
N PRO A 135 21.98 2.21 -25.42
CA PRO A 135 22.61 2.60 -24.17
C PRO A 135 22.06 1.79 -22.99
N VAL A 136 22.96 1.40 -22.08
CA VAL A 136 22.64 0.87 -20.76
C VAL A 136 23.29 1.81 -19.76
N TRP A 137 22.49 2.67 -19.14
CA TRP A 137 22.99 3.68 -18.20
C TRP A 137 23.17 3.07 -16.81
N ASN A 138 24.30 3.39 -16.18
CA ASN A 138 24.65 2.93 -14.85
C ASN A 138 24.09 3.84 -13.75
N LYS A 139 23.87 5.14 -14.03
CA LYS A 139 23.29 6.04 -13.04
C LYS A 139 21.85 5.65 -12.74
N ARG A 140 21.58 5.43 -11.45
CA ARG A 140 20.26 5.14 -10.92
C ARG A 140 19.56 6.45 -10.56
N ILE A 141 18.25 6.52 -10.80
CA ILE A 141 17.43 7.69 -10.48
C ILE A 141 16.48 7.30 -9.36
N THR A 142 16.67 7.91 -8.19
CA THR A 142 15.90 7.63 -6.98
C THR A 142 14.69 8.54 -6.87
N LEU A 143 13.55 7.99 -6.47
CA LEU A 143 12.33 8.72 -6.16
C LEU A 143 11.49 8.00 -5.11
N ASP A 144 10.61 8.76 -4.46
CA ASP A 144 9.67 8.24 -3.48
C ASP A 144 8.45 7.64 -4.21
N TYR A 145 7.97 6.49 -3.73
CA TYR A 145 6.83 5.78 -4.28
C TYR A 145 5.65 5.81 -3.30
N TYR A 146 4.48 6.18 -3.81
CA TYR A 146 3.22 6.26 -3.09
C TYR A 146 2.20 5.35 -3.80
N PHE A 147 1.83 4.24 -3.16
CA PHE A 147 0.89 3.27 -3.73
C PHE A 147 -0.46 3.92 -4.09
N GLU A 148 -0.89 4.83 -3.24
CA GLU A 148 -2.17 5.51 -3.27
C GLU A 148 -2.19 6.74 -4.20
N SER A 149 -1.12 6.99 -4.97
CA SER A 149 -1.00 8.18 -5.82
C SER A 149 -0.63 7.84 -7.26
N LYS A 150 -1.18 8.62 -8.18
CA LYS A 150 -0.74 8.64 -9.58
C LYS A 150 0.53 9.45 -9.72
N GLN A 151 1.63 8.78 -10.05
CA GLN A 151 2.94 9.41 -10.24
C GLN A 151 3.33 9.29 -11.72
N LEU A 152 2.96 10.29 -12.52
CA LEU A 152 3.25 10.31 -13.95
C LEU A 152 4.70 10.71 -14.20
N LEU A 153 5.45 9.83 -14.86
CA LEU A 153 6.83 10.07 -15.27
C LEU A 153 6.91 10.36 -16.76
N ARG A 154 7.84 11.23 -17.13
CA ARG A 154 8.24 11.49 -18.52
C ARG A 154 9.72 11.23 -18.69
N PHE A 155 10.05 10.46 -19.71
CA PHE A 155 11.42 10.20 -20.14
C PHE A 155 11.67 10.93 -21.45
N LYS A 156 12.67 11.81 -21.48
CA LYS A 156 13.12 12.52 -22.69
C LYS A 156 14.54 12.07 -23.02
N ILE A 157 14.78 11.68 -24.27
CA ILE A 157 16.08 11.21 -24.73
C ILE A 157 16.66 12.26 -25.68
N TYR A 158 17.90 12.65 -25.41
CA TYR A 158 18.67 13.61 -26.20
C TYR A 158 19.98 12.98 -26.66
N ASP A 159 20.43 13.41 -27.82
CA ASP A 159 21.75 13.19 -28.37
C ASP A 159 22.64 14.39 -28.01
N ILE A 160 23.74 14.15 -27.29
CA ILE A 160 24.56 15.21 -26.71
C ILE A 160 25.76 15.51 -27.61
N ASP A 161 25.67 16.58 -28.39
CA ASP A 161 26.70 16.99 -29.36
C ASP A 161 27.76 17.96 -28.78
N SER A 162 27.50 18.50 -27.60
CA SER A 162 28.35 19.54 -26.98
C SER A 162 28.46 19.40 -25.46
N GLU A 163 29.40 20.13 -24.86
CA GLU A 163 29.54 20.21 -23.39
C GLU A 163 28.47 21.10 -22.73
N SER A 164 27.53 21.67 -23.51
CA SER A 164 26.51 22.58 -22.98
C SER A 164 25.54 21.87 -22.03
N ALA A 165 25.18 22.54 -20.94
CA ALA A 165 24.14 22.05 -20.03
C ALA A 165 22.72 22.28 -20.56
N LYS A 166 22.55 23.09 -21.62
CA LYS A 166 21.23 23.48 -22.15
C LYS A 166 20.68 22.43 -23.11
N LEU A 167 19.54 21.83 -22.77
CA LEU A 167 18.87 20.82 -23.61
C LEU A 167 18.44 21.32 -24.99
N SER A 168 18.29 22.63 -25.18
CA SER A 168 17.97 23.23 -26.48
C SER A 168 19.12 23.18 -27.48
N GLU A 169 20.34 22.91 -27.02
CA GLU A 169 21.56 22.84 -27.84
C GLU A 169 21.91 21.40 -28.22
N HIS A 170 21.02 20.44 -27.93
CA HIS A 170 21.19 19.01 -28.13
C HIS A 170 20.04 18.44 -28.96
N ASP A 171 20.30 17.35 -29.68
CA ASP A 171 19.35 16.78 -30.63
C ASP A 171 18.30 15.89 -29.93
N PHE A 172 17.02 16.21 -30.09
CA PHE A 172 15.94 15.47 -29.43
C PHE A 172 15.63 14.15 -30.16
N LEU A 173 15.90 13.02 -29.50
CA LEU A 173 15.66 11.68 -30.05
C LEU A 173 14.22 11.24 -29.87
N GLY A 174 13.61 11.55 -28.72
CA GLY A 174 12.19 11.31 -28.48
C GLY A 174 11.81 11.30 -27.00
N LYS A 175 10.52 11.04 -26.74
CA LYS A 175 9.97 10.90 -25.38
C LYS A 175 9.01 9.74 -25.24
N CYS A 176 8.81 9.32 -24.00
CA CYS A 176 7.71 8.45 -23.57
C CYS A 176 7.24 8.86 -22.16
N GLU A 177 6.03 8.49 -21.81
CA GLU A 177 5.38 8.81 -20.53
C GLU A 177 4.70 7.53 -19.99
N CYS A 178 4.77 7.29 -18.69
CA CYS A 178 4.09 6.19 -18.00
C CYS A 178 3.87 6.53 -16.53
N GLU A 179 3.00 5.80 -15.83
CA GLU A 179 2.90 5.93 -14.37
C GLU A 179 3.99 5.10 -13.69
N LEU A 180 4.52 5.55 -12.55
CA LEU A 180 5.52 4.79 -11.78
C LEU A 180 4.98 3.40 -11.39
N ALA A 181 3.67 3.32 -11.14
CA ALA A 181 2.94 2.06 -10.89
C ALA A 181 3.17 1.02 -12.00
N ASP A 182 3.22 1.43 -13.28
CA ASP A 182 3.47 0.54 -14.41
C ASP A 182 4.87 -0.08 -14.39
N ILE A 183 5.85 0.65 -13.83
CA ILE A 183 7.24 0.19 -13.73
C ILE A 183 7.38 -0.79 -12.57
N VAL A 184 6.84 -0.46 -11.39
CA VAL A 184 6.96 -1.32 -10.20
C VAL A 184 6.13 -2.59 -10.30
N ALA A 185 5.00 -2.55 -11.01
CA ALA A 185 4.12 -3.69 -11.22
C ALA A 185 4.43 -4.49 -12.51
N ALA A 186 5.52 -4.17 -13.21
CA ALA A 186 5.88 -4.86 -14.45
C ALA A 186 6.05 -6.38 -14.20
N PRO A 187 5.29 -7.27 -14.89
CA PRO A 187 5.26 -8.70 -14.58
C PRO A 187 6.61 -9.45 -14.69
N ASN A 188 7.54 -8.89 -15.46
CA ASN A 188 8.90 -9.39 -15.69
C ASN A 188 9.97 -8.49 -15.05
N GLY A 189 9.57 -7.51 -14.23
CA GLY A 189 10.44 -6.50 -13.62
C GLY A 189 10.97 -5.45 -14.61
N ILE A 190 10.52 -5.46 -15.87
CA ILE A 190 10.98 -4.54 -16.92
C ILE A 190 9.78 -3.94 -17.65
N CYS A 191 9.57 -2.64 -17.46
CA CYS A 191 8.61 -1.87 -18.24
C CYS A 191 9.23 -1.45 -19.58
N GLU A 192 8.64 -1.90 -20.68
CA GLU A 192 9.07 -1.54 -22.04
C GLU A 192 8.14 -0.48 -22.63
N MET A 193 8.71 0.65 -23.03
CA MET A 193 7.99 1.79 -23.59
C MET A 193 8.51 2.15 -24.98
N LYS A 194 7.58 2.49 -25.88
CA LYS A 194 7.95 3.02 -27.20
C LYS A 194 8.32 4.49 -27.09
N VAL A 195 9.45 4.85 -27.67
CA VAL A 195 9.92 6.23 -27.74
C VAL A 195 9.34 6.90 -28.99
N PHE A 196 8.70 8.05 -28.83
CA PHE A 196 8.10 8.80 -29.92
C PHE A 196 8.88 10.09 -30.20
N SER A 197 9.22 10.33 -31.47
CA SER A 197 9.83 11.60 -31.90
C SER A 197 8.77 12.70 -32.03
N CYS A 198 9.06 13.92 -31.61
CA CYS A 198 8.12 15.06 -31.59
C CYS A 198 7.82 15.70 -32.96
N LYS A 199 8.16 15.09 -34.11
CA LYS A 199 7.97 15.72 -35.43
C LYS A 199 6.84 15.07 -36.21
N ASP A 200 5.61 15.61 -36.07
CA ASP A 200 4.39 15.54 -36.93
C ASP A 200 3.99 14.21 -37.60
N VAL A 201 4.77 13.16 -37.42
CA VAL A 201 4.60 11.78 -37.88
C VAL A 201 5.18 10.91 -36.78
N PRO A 202 4.41 9.99 -36.17
CA PRO A 202 4.91 9.11 -35.14
C PRO A 202 5.88 8.09 -35.75
N ARG A 203 7.13 8.50 -36.00
CA ARG A 203 8.23 7.57 -36.25
C ARG A 203 8.72 7.07 -34.90
N GLN A 204 8.70 5.75 -34.73
CA GLN A 204 9.22 5.08 -33.55
C GLN A 204 10.71 5.39 -33.43
N GLY A 205 11.09 6.10 -32.37
CA GLY A 205 12.46 6.56 -32.08
C GLY A 205 13.28 5.58 -31.24
N GLY A 206 12.78 4.37 -31.06
CA GLY A 206 13.39 3.29 -30.27
C GLY A 206 12.48 2.74 -29.18
N LEU A 207 13.07 1.93 -28.30
CA LEU A 207 12.44 1.37 -27.10
C LEU A 207 13.21 1.80 -25.87
N LEU A 208 12.50 2.19 -24.81
CA LEU A 208 13.05 2.45 -23.49
C LEU A 208 12.64 1.30 -22.56
N LEU A 209 13.58 0.74 -21.82
CA LEU A 209 13.36 -0.32 -20.85
C LEU A 209 13.72 0.22 -19.46
N VAL A 210 12.77 0.20 -18.56
CA VAL A 210 12.92 0.73 -17.20
C VAL A 210 12.58 -0.34 -16.19
N CYS A 211 13.46 -0.52 -15.20
CA CYS A 211 13.25 -1.41 -14.06
C CYS A 211 13.24 -0.56 -12.79
N ALA A 212 12.46 -0.96 -11.79
CA ALA A 212 12.47 -0.33 -10.46
C ALA A 212 12.91 -1.36 -9.41
N GLU A 213 13.85 -0.96 -8.56
CA GLU A 213 14.23 -1.72 -7.37
C GLU A 213 13.92 -0.91 -6.12
N GLU A 214 13.33 -1.54 -5.10
CA GLU A 214 13.13 -0.90 -3.81
C GLU A 214 14.46 -0.74 -3.07
N LEU A 215 14.74 0.48 -2.62
CA LEU A 215 15.91 0.80 -1.82
C LEU A 215 15.82 0.17 -0.44
N ASP A 216 16.80 -0.68 -0.13
CA ASP A 216 16.95 -1.32 1.17
C ASP A 216 18.30 -0.95 1.78
N GLU A 217 18.31 0.14 2.55
CA GLU A 217 19.48 0.59 3.30
C GLU A 217 19.74 -0.27 4.55
N GLY A 218 19.50 -1.59 4.47
CA GLY A 218 19.58 -2.52 5.60
C GLY A 218 18.50 -2.31 6.66
N GLN A 219 17.42 -1.61 6.31
CA GLN A 219 16.32 -1.33 7.24
C GLN A 219 15.37 -2.51 7.42
N ARG A 220 15.34 -3.43 6.46
CA ARG A 220 14.40 -4.55 6.42
C ARG A 220 14.87 -5.80 7.18
N ASP A 221 16.12 -5.85 7.60
CA ASP A 221 16.63 -7.00 8.35
C ASP A 221 16.09 -7.03 9.79
N ILE A 222 15.55 -8.17 10.18
CA ILE A 222 15.06 -8.48 11.53
C ILE A 222 15.85 -9.65 12.09
N ALA A 223 16.36 -9.48 13.31
CA ALA A 223 16.99 -10.54 14.08
C ALA A 223 15.96 -11.18 15.02
N HIS A 224 15.67 -12.46 14.79
CA HIS A 224 14.93 -13.32 15.70
C HIS A 224 15.87 -13.86 16.78
N PHE A 225 15.43 -13.82 18.04
CA PHE A 225 16.17 -14.31 19.19
C PHE A 225 15.34 -15.29 20.00
N SER A 226 15.94 -16.43 20.32
CA SER A 226 15.49 -17.37 21.34
C SER A 226 16.61 -17.54 22.37
N VAL A 227 16.36 -17.13 23.61
CA VAL A 227 17.40 -17.01 24.65
C VAL A 227 16.90 -17.54 25.98
N ARG A 228 17.79 -18.26 26.69
CA ARG A 228 17.55 -18.69 28.07
C ARG A 228 18.74 -18.34 28.97
N GLY A 229 18.45 -18.09 30.24
CA GLY A 229 19.45 -17.99 31.29
C GLY A 229 19.80 -19.37 31.85
N VAL A 230 21.06 -19.55 32.24
CA VAL A 230 21.53 -20.75 32.94
C VAL A 230 22.30 -20.32 34.19
N SER A 231 21.91 -20.87 35.34
CA SER A 231 22.55 -20.63 36.63
C SER A 231 22.68 -19.15 37.00
N LEU A 232 21.62 -18.37 36.74
CA LEU A 232 21.58 -16.95 37.07
C LEU A 232 21.59 -16.75 38.58
N ASN A 233 22.56 -15.96 39.05
CA ASN A 233 22.76 -15.74 40.48
C ASN A 233 22.34 -14.32 40.87
N SER A 234 21.20 -14.21 41.57
CA SER A 234 20.74 -12.96 42.18
C SER A 234 21.83 -12.37 43.09
N GLY A 235 22.06 -11.07 42.97
CA GLY A 235 22.97 -10.37 43.86
C GLY A 235 22.39 -10.29 45.28
N GLY A 236 23.17 -10.62 46.32
CA GLY A 236 22.74 -10.56 47.71
C GLY A 236 23.61 -11.40 48.67
N SER A 237 23.24 -11.44 49.96
CA SER A 237 23.87 -12.27 50.99
C SER A 237 23.80 -13.76 50.64
N PHE A 238 24.75 -14.56 51.15
CA PHE A 238 24.84 -16.01 50.90
C PHE A 238 23.51 -16.74 51.15
N LEU A 239 22.82 -16.45 52.27
CA LEU A 239 21.50 -17.00 52.57
C LEU A 239 20.45 -16.72 51.48
N ARG A 240 20.42 -15.50 50.92
CA ARG A 240 19.44 -15.12 49.90
C ARG A 240 19.66 -15.89 48.60
N LYS A 241 20.92 -16.13 48.21
CA LYS A 241 21.27 -16.91 47.01
C LYS A 241 20.86 -18.37 47.11
N CYS A 242 20.83 -18.93 48.32
CA CYS A 242 20.48 -20.31 48.58
C CYS A 242 18.95 -20.54 48.69
N VAL A 243 18.19 -19.50 49.06
CA VAL A 243 16.76 -19.64 49.40
C VAL A 243 15.80 -18.98 48.40
N LEU A 244 16.24 -17.94 47.67
CA LEU A 244 15.36 -17.16 46.77
C LEU A 244 15.85 -17.19 45.32
N ASN A 245 14.96 -17.56 44.41
CA ASN A 245 15.21 -17.44 42.97
C ASN A 245 14.92 -16.00 42.49
N PRO A 246 15.68 -15.49 41.50
CA PRO A 246 15.44 -14.16 40.96
C PRO A 246 14.19 -14.07 40.09
N ASN A 247 13.71 -12.84 39.91
CA ASN A 247 12.69 -12.48 38.93
C ASN A 247 13.38 -11.69 37.81
N THR A 248 13.72 -12.35 36.71
CA THR A 248 14.66 -11.81 35.72
C THR A 248 14.04 -11.33 34.43
N PHE A 249 14.58 -10.25 33.90
CA PHE A 249 14.36 -9.79 32.53
C PHE A 249 15.70 -9.35 31.90
N LEU A 250 15.75 -9.32 30.58
CA LEU A 250 16.89 -8.83 29.81
C LEU A 250 16.58 -7.46 29.24
N GLU A 251 17.63 -6.65 29.09
CA GLU A 251 17.61 -5.40 28.35
C GLU A 251 18.72 -5.40 27.30
N PHE A 252 18.35 -5.05 26.07
CA PHE A 252 19.24 -4.95 24.93
C PHE A 252 19.50 -3.48 24.65
N TYR A 253 20.78 -3.14 24.51
CA TYR A 253 21.25 -1.78 24.36
C TYR A 253 22.12 -1.64 23.13
N ARG A 254 21.81 -0.64 22.30
CA ARG A 254 22.72 -0.16 21.25
C ARG A 254 23.82 0.68 21.88
N LEU A 255 25.08 0.42 21.50
CA LEU A 255 26.23 1.23 21.87
C LEU A 255 26.41 2.38 20.85
N LEU A 256 26.65 3.59 21.35
CA LEU A 256 26.82 4.80 20.53
C LEU A 256 28.28 5.26 20.52
N CYS A 257 28.68 6.02 19.51
CA CYS A 257 30.07 6.44 19.30
C CYS A 257 30.61 7.35 20.43
N ASP A 258 29.73 8.04 21.14
CA ASP A 258 30.05 8.88 22.29
C ASP A 258 30.22 8.08 23.61
N GLY A 259 30.13 6.75 23.53
CA GLY A 259 30.19 5.84 24.67
C GLY A 259 28.89 5.73 25.46
N SER A 260 27.84 6.47 25.06
CA SER A 260 26.51 6.32 25.65
C SER A 260 25.80 5.08 25.09
N ARG A 261 24.69 4.70 25.72
CA ARG A 261 23.90 3.51 25.34
C ARG A 261 22.42 3.83 25.26
N GLN A 262 21.74 3.22 24.31
CA GLN A 262 20.30 3.38 24.11
C GLN A 262 19.59 2.06 24.29
N MET A 263 18.60 2.00 25.19
CA MET A 263 17.77 0.80 25.38
C MET A 263 16.88 0.60 24.15
N ILE A 264 17.00 -0.57 23.52
CA ILE A 264 16.26 -0.94 22.31
C ILE A 264 15.10 -1.87 22.66
N TYR A 265 15.32 -2.79 23.60
CA TYR A 265 14.32 -3.80 23.94
C TYR A 265 14.47 -4.31 25.37
N ARG A 266 13.34 -4.72 25.94
CA ARG A 266 13.24 -5.41 27.23
C ARG A 266 12.33 -6.63 27.08
N THR A 267 12.78 -7.79 27.56
CA THR A 267 11.97 -9.02 27.57
C THR A 267 10.85 -8.93 28.61
N GLU A 268 9.91 -9.87 28.56
CA GLU A 268 9.01 -10.11 29.68
C GLU A 268 9.76 -10.62 30.93
N LEU A 269 9.07 -10.58 32.06
CA LEU A 269 9.61 -11.00 33.35
C LEU A 269 9.47 -12.51 33.55
N ALA A 270 10.59 -13.21 33.65
CA ALA A 270 10.65 -14.60 34.07
C ALA A 270 10.76 -14.67 35.61
N ARG A 271 9.77 -15.28 36.28
CA ARG A 271 9.67 -15.25 37.74
C ARG A 271 10.24 -16.51 38.39
N ASN A 272 10.83 -16.32 39.57
CA ASN A 272 11.18 -17.37 40.52
C ASN A 272 12.03 -18.52 39.93
N THR A 273 12.98 -18.22 39.05
CA THR A 273 13.86 -19.24 38.45
C THR A 273 15.28 -18.72 38.24
N LYS A 274 16.27 -19.60 38.39
CA LYS A 274 17.68 -19.34 38.02
C LYS A 274 17.99 -19.74 36.58
N ASN A 275 17.07 -20.44 35.93
CA ASN A 275 17.17 -20.88 34.54
C ASN A 275 15.95 -20.37 33.77
N PRO A 276 15.79 -19.04 33.62
CA PRO A 276 14.66 -18.48 32.88
C PRO A 276 14.75 -18.83 31.40
N GLU A 277 13.61 -19.06 30.78
CA GLU A 277 13.46 -19.10 29.34
C GLU A 277 12.51 -17.96 28.97
N TRP A 278 13.02 -16.98 28.23
CA TRP A 278 12.21 -15.85 27.79
C TRP A 278 11.54 -16.19 26.46
N LYS A 279 10.37 -15.61 26.23
CA LYS A 279 9.63 -15.76 24.97
C LYS A 279 10.53 -15.28 23.82
N PRO A 280 10.53 -15.97 22.67
CA PRO A 280 11.22 -15.50 21.48
C PRO A 280 10.74 -14.10 21.08
N PHE A 281 11.67 -13.29 20.58
CA PHE A 281 11.39 -11.91 20.18
C PHE A 281 12.21 -11.52 18.95
N GLU A 282 11.78 -10.44 18.29
CA GLU A 282 12.36 -9.94 17.05
C GLU A 282 12.79 -8.48 17.23
N LEU A 283 14.01 -8.15 16.77
CA LEU A 283 14.53 -6.78 16.76
C LEU A 283 14.98 -6.38 15.36
N ARG A 284 14.65 -5.15 14.94
CA ARG A 284 15.19 -4.60 13.69
C ARG A 284 16.71 -4.42 13.83
N VAL A 285 17.46 -4.97 12.88
CA VAL A 285 18.93 -4.91 12.85
C VAL A 285 19.41 -3.46 12.83
N ASN A 286 18.73 -2.58 12.10
CA ASN A 286 19.04 -1.15 12.09
C ASN A 286 18.86 -0.48 13.47
N GLN A 287 17.85 -0.87 14.24
CA GLN A 287 17.65 -0.33 15.59
C GLN A 287 18.72 -0.83 16.56
N LEU A 288 19.08 -2.11 16.48
CA LEU A 288 20.04 -2.74 17.39
C LEU A 288 21.49 -2.31 17.10
N CYS A 289 21.91 -2.31 15.83
CA CYS A 289 23.31 -2.13 15.44
C CYS A 289 23.52 -1.29 14.15
N LYS A 290 22.53 -0.46 13.76
CA LYS A 290 22.61 0.44 12.59
C LYS A 290 22.92 -0.27 11.26
N GLY A 291 22.46 -1.51 11.11
CA GLY A 291 22.70 -2.32 9.91
C GLY A 291 24.04 -3.06 9.91
N ASP A 292 25.02 -2.62 10.71
CA ASP A 292 26.29 -3.32 10.85
C ASP A 292 26.15 -4.52 11.80
N LYS A 293 26.01 -5.72 11.23
CA LYS A 293 25.88 -6.97 11.97
C LYS A 293 27.13 -7.34 12.78
N GLY A 294 28.27 -6.73 12.49
CA GLY A 294 29.52 -6.89 13.24
C GLY A 294 29.64 -6.00 14.46
N SER A 295 28.90 -4.89 14.51
CA SER A 295 28.89 -3.96 15.64
C SER A 295 28.36 -4.63 16.92
N GLU A 296 29.07 -4.41 18.03
CA GLU A 296 28.69 -4.96 19.33
C GLU A 296 27.49 -4.20 19.94
N PHE A 297 26.61 -4.96 20.58
CA PHE A 297 25.54 -4.45 21.42
C PHE A 297 25.66 -5.04 22.83
N LEU A 298 25.09 -4.32 23.81
CA LEU A 298 25.17 -4.69 25.22
C LEU A 298 23.86 -5.37 25.66
N ILE A 299 24.00 -6.47 26.38
CA ILE A 299 22.88 -7.17 27.02
C ILE A 299 23.09 -7.10 28.52
N GLU A 300 22.05 -6.67 29.24
CA GLU A 300 22.05 -6.61 30.69
C GLU A 300 20.93 -7.47 31.26
N CYS A 301 21.24 -8.28 32.27
CA CYS A 301 20.26 -9.09 32.98
C CYS A 301 19.97 -8.46 34.34
N TYR A 302 18.70 -8.25 34.65
CA TYR A 302 18.25 -7.62 35.89
C TYR A 302 17.41 -8.56 36.74
N ASP A 303 17.49 -8.38 38.06
CA ASP A 303 16.58 -8.97 39.06
C ASP A 303 15.58 -7.90 39.51
N GLN A 304 14.29 -8.10 39.26
CA GLN A 304 13.22 -7.18 39.61
C GLN A 304 13.02 -7.15 41.13
N ARG A 305 13.11 -5.95 41.71
CA ARG A 305 12.78 -5.70 43.12
C ARG A 305 11.47 -4.91 43.20
N GLU A 306 10.43 -5.56 43.72
CA GLU A 306 9.05 -5.07 43.71
C GLU A 306 8.81 -3.79 44.53
N SER A 307 9.73 -3.40 45.42
CA SER A 307 9.47 -2.33 46.41
C SER A 307 10.05 -0.94 46.10
N THR A 308 10.90 -0.75 45.09
CA THR A 308 11.61 0.54 44.89
C THR A 308 11.77 1.02 43.45
N GLY A 309 11.34 0.25 42.43
CA GLY A 309 11.59 0.56 41.01
C GLY A 309 13.07 0.45 40.57
N ASN A 310 14.01 0.38 41.51
CA ASN A 310 15.44 0.19 41.25
C ASN A 310 15.77 -1.31 41.13
N HIS A 311 15.69 -1.82 39.91
CA HIS A 311 16.05 -3.20 39.58
C HIS A 311 17.55 -3.46 39.78
N HIS A 312 17.90 -4.67 40.23
CA HIS A 312 19.29 -5.00 40.54
C HIS A 312 19.97 -5.68 39.36
N LEU A 313 20.98 -5.05 38.77
CA LEU A 313 21.79 -5.66 37.71
C LEU A 313 22.45 -6.96 38.22
N ILE A 314 22.14 -8.09 37.59
CA ILE A 314 22.78 -9.38 37.83
C ILE A 314 24.16 -9.38 37.20
N GLY A 315 24.25 -9.06 35.91
CA GLY A 315 25.47 -8.96 35.13
C GLY A 315 25.17 -8.49 33.71
N SER A 316 26.22 -8.22 32.94
CA SER A 316 26.12 -7.79 31.55
C SER A 316 27.10 -8.54 30.65
N THR A 317 26.83 -8.54 29.36
CA THR A 317 27.69 -9.11 28.33
C THR A 317 27.55 -8.30 27.04
N GLN A 318 28.55 -8.38 26.16
CA GLN A 318 28.54 -7.73 24.85
C GLN A 318 28.76 -8.79 23.78
N THR A 319 28.10 -8.62 22.63
CA THR A 319 28.21 -9.52 21.48
C THR A 319 27.74 -8.80 20.21
N SER A 320 27.88 -9.44 19.06
CA SER A 320 27.37 -8.95 17.78
C SER A 320 26.47 -9.98 17.12
N LEU A 321 25.64 -9.54 16.17
CA LEU A 321 24.77 -10.44 15.42
C LEU A 321 25.57 -11.48 14.63
N ASN A 322 26.71 -11.10 14.05
CA ASN A 322 27.60 -12.03 13.36
C ASN A 322 28.14 -13.13 14.30
N ALA A 323 28.50 -12.77 15.54
CA ALA A 323 29.00 -13.73 16.52
C ALA A 323 27.91 -14.74 16.97
N LEU A 324 26.67 -14.26 17.12
CA LEU A 324 25.53 -15.09 17.49
C LEU A 324 25.07 -16.00 16.35
N THR A 325 24.91 -15.46 15.13
CA THR A 325 24.40 -16.18 13.95
C THR A 325 25.39 -17.19 13.39
N SER A 326 26.69 -16.96 13.51
CA SER A 326 27.72 -17.93 13.14
C SER A 326 27.85 -19.09 14.14
N HIS A 327 27.04 -19.09 15.21
CA HIS A 327 27.12 -19.99 16.36
C HIS A 327 28.49 -20.03 17.06
N GLN A 328 29.38 -19.07 16.78
CA GLN A 328 30.67 -18.95 17.47
C GLN A 328 30.50 -18.59 18.96
N GLN A 329 29.43 -17.85 19.29
CA GLN A 329 29.12 -17.40 20.66
C GLN A 329 27.67 -17.69 21.07
N ASN A 330 27.23 -18.95 20.96
CA ASN A 330 25.89 -19.33 21.42
C ASN A 330 25.73 -19.30 22.95
N GLN A 331 26.82 -19.26 23.72
CA GLN A 331 26.83 -19.11 25.17
C GLN A 331 27.66 -17.90 25.60
N LEU A 332 27.02 -16.94 26.25
CA LEU A 332 27.65 -15.71 26.73
C LEU A 332 27.62 -15.66 28.26
N GLU A 333 28.78 -15.51 28.87
CA GLU A 333 28.87 -15.33 30.31
C GLU A 333 28.41 -13.93 30.71
N LEU A 334 27.53 -13.85 31.73
CA LEU A 334 27.15 -12.59 32.34
C LEU A 334 28.18 -12.19 33.40
N ILE A 335 28.76 -11.01 33.22
CA ILE A 335 29.83 -10.51 34.08
C ILE A 335 29.32 -9.33 34.89
N LYS A 336 29.65 -9.30 36.18
CA LYS A 336 29.48 -8.11 37.02
C LYS A 336 30.83 -7.63 37.53
N THR A 337 31.20 -6.41 37.17
CA THR A 337 32.43 -5.78 37.69
C THR A 337 32.20 -5.29 39.11
N LYS A 338 33.04 -5.73 40.04
CA LYS A 338 33.09 -5.23 41.42
C LYS A 338 34.45 -4.59 41.70
N LYS A 339 34.49 -3.51 42.46
CA LYS A 339 35.76 -2.96 42.95
C LYS A 339 36.18 -3.75 44.20
N ASN A 340 37.36 -4.37 44.16
CA ASN A 340 37.99 -4.99 45.33
C ASN A 340 39.34 -4.32 45.56
N LYS A 341 39.50 -3.59 46.67
CA LYS A 341 40.71 -2.80 46.99
C LYS A 341 41.19 -1.91 45.83
N GLY A 342 40.25 -1.27 45.12
CA GLY A 342 40.56 -0.38 43.98
C GLY A 342 40.73 -1.08 42.63
N VAL A 343 40.88 -2.41 42.59
CA VAL A 343 41.02 -3.18 41.34
C VAL A 343 39.66 -3.69 40.85
N PRO A 344 39.31 -3.53 39.56
CA PRO A 344 38.09 -4.11 38.99
C PRO A 344 38.22 -5.63 38.88
N LEU A 345 37.36 -6.36 39.60
CA LEU A 345 37.21 -7.81 39.53
C LEU A 345 35.97 -8.16 38.72
N LYS A 346 36.15 -8.91 37.63
CA LYS A 346 35.05 -9.49 36.83
C LYS A 346 34.53 -10.74 37.52
N VAL A 347 33.25 -10.75 37.88
CA VAL A 347 32.62 -11.89 38.58
C VAL A 347 31.53 -12.50 37.69
N PRO A 348 31.64 -13.79 37.33
CA PRO A 348 30.57 -14.54 36.67
C PRO A 348 29.26 -14.57 37.44
N LYS A 349 28.14 -14.48 36.73
CA LYS A 349 26.79 -14.37 37.30
C LYS A 349 25.77 -15.31 36.65
N GLY A 350 26.22 -16.18 35.75
CA GLY A 350 25.41 -17.10 34.97
C GLY A 350 25.71 -16.95 33.48
N ILE A 351 25.01 -17.70 32.65
CA ILE A 351 25.22 -17.75 31.20
C ILE A 351 23.90 -17.39 30.51
N LEU A 352 23.98 -16.61 29.44
CA LEU A 352 22.93 -16.50 28.43
C LEU A 352 23.21 -17.50 27.32
N HIS A 353 22.29 -18.43 27.11
CA HIS A 353 22.36 -19.41 26.04
C HIS A 353 21.36 -19.01 24.95
N PHE A 354 21.89 -18.67 23.78
CA PHE A 354 21.13 -18.36 22.58
C PHE A 354 20.84 -19.66 21.83
N MET A 355 19.58 -20.09 21.91
CA MET A 355 19.14 -21.37 21.36
C MET A 355 18.93 -21.28 19.85
N ASP A 356 18.39 -20.15 19.39
CA ASP A 356 18.20 -19.85 17.97
C ASP A 356 18.36 -18.35 17.74
N VAL A 357 19.21 -17.97 16.78
CA VAL A 357 19.37 -16.59 16.34
C VAL A 357 19.41 -16.58 14.82
N GLN A 358 18.43 -15.95 14.21
CA GLN A 358 18.29 -15.90 12.75
C GLN A 358 18.07 -14.47 12.31
N ILE A 359 18.75 -14.08 11.24
CA ILE A 359 18.45 -12.82 10.56
C ILE A 359 17.57 -13.16 9.36
N ARG A 360 16.38 -12.57 9.33
CA ARG A 360 15.40 -12.70 8.26
C ARG A 360 15.12 -11.32 7.69
N LYS A 361 14.73 -11.28 6.43
CA LYS A 361 14.31 -10.05 5.78
C LYS A 361 12.79 -9.89 5.98
N GLU A 362 12.37 -8.72 6.47
CA GLU A 362 10.97 -8.30 6.46
C GLU A 362 10.60 -7.94 5.02
N PHE A 363 9.57 -8.61 4.50
CA PHE A 363 9.10 -8.38 3.13
C PHE A 363 8.12 -7.22 3.08
N THR A 364 8.26 -6.39 2.04
CA THR A 364 7.43 -5.21 1.79
C THR A 364 6.34 -5.53 0.79
N PHE A 365 5.41 -4.59 0.62
CA PHE A 365 4.37 -4.69 -0.38
C PHE A 365 4.96 -4.83 -1.79
N LEU A 366 6.00 -4.06 -2.12
CA LEU A 366 6.67 -4.14 -3.41
C LEU A 366 7.39 -5.48 -3.64
N ASP A 367 7.95 -6.11 -2.59
CA ASP A 367 8.51 -7.46 -2.75
C ASP A 367 7.43 -8.46 -3.20
N PHE A 368 6.21 -8.37 -2.65
CA PHE A 368 5.09 -9.23 -3.06
C PHE A 368 4.61 -8.92 -4.48
N ILE A 369 4.46 -7.64 -4.84
CA ILE A 369 4.09 -7.23 -6.21
C ILE A 369 5.13 -7.73 -7.23
N ALA A 370 6.42 -7.50 -6.97
CA ALA A 370 7.51 -7.97 -7.82
C ALA A 370 7.62 -9.50 -7.91
N SER A 371 7.08 -10.23 -6.92
CA SER A 371 6.97 -11.69 -6.94
C SER A 371 5.74 -12.24 -7.67
N GLY A 372 4.87 -11.35 -8.18
CA GLY A 372 3.69 -11.70 -8.96
C GLY A 372 2.37 -11.75 -8.17
N LEU A 373 2.31 -11.14 -6.98
CA LEU A 373 1.03 -10.92 -6.29
C LEU A 373 0.08 -10.15 -7.19
N GLN A 374 -1.13 -10.67 -7.37
CA GLN A 374 -2.23 -9.98 -8.06
C GLN A 374 -3.28 -9.52 -7.05
N LEU A 375 -3.66 -8.24 -7.18
CA LEU A 375 -4.79 -7.68 -6.45
C LEU A 375 -6.06 -7.87 -7.28
N GLU A 376 -6.96 -8.69 -6.77
CA GLU A 376 -8.29 -8.93 -7.34
C GLU A 376 -9.26 -7.89 -6.76
N PHE A 377 -9.97 -7.16 -7.62
CA PHE A 377 -10.84 -6.07 -7.18
C PHE A 377 -12.32 -6.39 -7.41
N ALA A 378 -13.14 -6.10 -6.42
CA ALA A 378 -14.58 -6.16 -6.51
C ALA A 378 -15.21 -4.84 -6.07
N VAL A 379 -16.25 -4.40 -6.78
CA VAL A 379 -17.02 -3.20 -6.47
C VAL A 379 -18.44 -3.61 -6.10
N ALA A 380 -18.82 -3.35 -4.86
CA ALA A 380 -20.16 -3.53 -4.33
C ALA A 380 -20.85 -2.17 -4.21
N VAL A 381 -21.93 -1.98 -4.95
CA VAL A 381 -22.70 -0.74 -5.00
C VAL A 381 -24.01 -0.91 -4.23
N ASP A 382 -24.29 0.06 -3.36
CA ASP A 382 -25.57 0.21 -2.70
C ASP A 382 -26.61 0.73 -3.70
N LEU A 383 -27.69 -0.04 -3.90
CA LEU A 383 -28.85 0.34 -4.70
C LEU A 383 -30.11 0.45 -3.82
N THR A 384 -29.97 0.94 -2.60
CA THR A 384 -31.09 1.18 -1.69
C THR A 384 -31.84 2.48 -2.02
N ALA A 385 -33.10 2.55 -1.59
CA ALA A 385 -34.00 3.66 -1.87
C ALA A 385 -33.62 4.97 -1.16
N SER A 386 -32.73 4.94 -0.15
CA SER A 386 -32.18 6.16 0.48
C SER A 386 -31.44 7.05 -0.50
N ASN A 387 -30.88 6.48 -1.58
CA ASN A 387 -30.20 7.20 -2.64
C ASN A 387 -31.13 8.12 -3.46
N GLY A 388 -32.44 8.04 -3.24
CA GLY A 388 -33.45 8.85 -3.91
C GLY A 388 -33.79 8.34 -5.31
N GLU A 389 -34.80 8.96 -5.90
CA GLU A 389 -35.33 8.56 -7.20
C GLU A 389 -34.39 8.96 -8.35
N ILE A 390 -33.95 7.97 -9.14
CA ILE A 390 -32.90 8.11 -10.17
C ILE A 390 -33.21 9.20 -11.22
N SER A 391 -34.48 9.45 -11.50
CA SER A 391 -34.93 10.49 -12.44
C SER A 391 -34.68 11.91 -11.94
N LYS A 392 -34.47 12.10 -10.64
CA LYS A 392 -34.31 13.41 -10.00
C LYS A 392 -32.83 13.75 -9.87
N SER A 393 -32.48 14.99 -10.19
CA SER A 393 -31.13 15.54 -10.02
C SER A 393 -30.64 15.55 -8.56
N SER A 394 -31.55 15.37 -7.59
CA SER A 394 -31.21 15.22 -6.17
C SER A 394 -30.76 13.81 -5.78
N SER A 395 -30.94 12.81 -6.65
CA SER A 395 -30.52 11.44 -6.37
C SER A 395 -29.00 11.31 -6.43
N LEU A 396 -28.45 10.48 -5.54
CA LEU A 396 -27.02 10.15 -5.55
C LEU A 396 -26.63 9.26 -6.75
N HIS A 397 -27.60 8.57 -7.36
CA HIS A 397 -27.43 7.79 -8.59
C HIS A 397 -27.79 8.56 -9.87
N PHE A 398 -28.10 9.87 -9.78
CA PHE A 398 -28.44 10.65 -10.96
C PHE A 398 -27.28 10.63 -11.96
N VAL A 399 -27.51 10.09 -13.16
CA VAL A 399 -26.51 10.06 -14.23
C VAL A 399 -26.62 11.33 -15.05
N ASN A 400 -25.55 12.11 -15.08
CA ASN A 400 -25.43 13.31 -15.88
C ASN A 400 -24.51 13.05 -17.10
N SER A 401 -24.76 13.74 -18.21
CA SER A 401 -23.91 13.70 -19.41
C SER A 401 -22.61 14.49 -19.26
N GLN A 402 -22.56 15.48 -18.37
CA GLN A 402 -21.42 16.39 -18.21
C GLN A 402 -20.48 16.00 -17.07
N TYR A 403 -21.00 15.41 -15.99
CA TYR A 403 -20.26 15.15 -14.76
C TYR A 403 -20.59 13.79 -14.19
N LEU A 404 -19.59 13.13 -13.61
CA LEU A 404 -19.77 11.90 -12.86
C LEU A 404 -20.51 12.17 -11.54
N ASN A 405 -21.42 11.28 -11.15
CA ASN A 405 -22.00 11.30 -9.80
C ASN A 405 -20.99 10.79 -8.76
N GLN A 406 -21.34 10.85 -7.48
CA GLN A 406 -20.41 10.49 -6.39
C GLN A 406 -19.97 9.02 -6.44
N TYR A 407 -20.87 8.10 -6.83
CA TYR A 407 -20.53 6.69 -7.02
C TYR A 407 -19.52 6.51 -8.16
N GLU A 408 -19.78 7.10 -9.32
CA GLU A 408 -18.89 7.03 -10.48
C GLU A 408 -17.52 7.65 -10.18
N CYS A 409 -17.50 8.81 -9.50
CA CYS A 409 -16.26 9.44 -9.03
C CYS A 409 -15.47 8.53 -8.09
N ALA A 410 -16.13 7.89 -7.13
CA ALA A 410 -15.48 6.98 -6.18
C ALA A 410 -14.91 5.74 -6.88
N ILE A 411 -15.66 5.15 -7.82
CA ILE A 411 -15.20 4.03 -8.64
C ILE A 411 -13.94 4.43 -9.41
N CYS A 412 -13.98 5.56 -10.14
CA CYS A 412 -12.83 6.04 -10.89
C CYS A 412 -11.63 6.36 -9.99
N ALA A 413 -11.84 7.05 -8.87
CA ALA A 413 -10.77 7.43 -7.94
C ALA A 413 -9.95 6.23 -7.44
N VAL A 414 -10.64 5.13 -7.13
CA VAL A 414 -9.99 3.91 -6.62
C VAL A 414 -9.43 3.06 -7.75
N LEU A 415 -10.26 2.73 -8.75
CA LEU A 415 -9.88 1.76 -9.77
C LEU A 415 -8.78 2.26 -10.72
N GLU A 416 -8.69 3.58 -10.96
CA GLU A 416 -7.62 4.15 -11.78
C GLU A 416 -6.22 3.96 -11.16
N ILE A 417 -6.10 3.77 -9.85
CA ILE A 417 -4.83 3.45 -9.19
C ILE A 417 -4.67 1.93 -9.09
N CYS A 418 -5.74 1.25 -8.69
CA CYS A 418 -5.74 -0.18 -8.43
C CYS A 418 -5.52 -1.04 -9.67
N GLU A 419 -5.93 -0.58 -10.85
CA GLU A 419 -5.84 -1.36 -12.07
C GLU A 419 -4.40 -1.73 -12.45
N HIS A 420 -3.39 -0.96 -12.03
CA HIS A 420 -1.98 -1.27 -12.30
C HIS A 420 -1.51 -2.56 -11.61
N TYR A 421 -2.19 -2.96 -10.53
CA TYR A 421 -1.86 -4.16 -9.73
C TYR A 421 -2.81 -5.34 -10.01
N ASN A 422 -3.72 -5.18 -10.99
CA ASN A 422 -4.59 -6.23 -11.50
C ASN A 422 -4.22 -6.56 -12.94
N HIS A 423 -3.41 -7.60 -13.14
CA HIS A 423 -2.95 -8.00 -14.48
C HIS A 423 -4.07 -8.42 -15.42
N SER A 424 -5.16 -9.01 -14.88
CA SER A 424 -6.28 -9.47 -15.70
C SER A 424 -7.15 -8.31 -16.20
N LYS A 425 -7.06 -7.14 -15.55
CA LYS A 425 -7.97 -6.01 -15.75
C LYS A 425 -9.46 -6.39 -15.61
N MET A 426 -9.75 -7.50 -14.92
CA MET A 426 -11.11 -7.94 -14.63
C MET A 426 -11.53 -7.49 -13.23
N PHE A 427 -12.73 -6.93 -13.13
CA PHE A 427 -13.31 -6.41 -11.89
C PHE A 427 -14.65 -7.08 -11.63
N GLU A 428 -14.87 -7.59 -10.43
CA GLU A 428 -16.20 -8.08 -10.06
C GLU A 428 -17.13 -6.93 -9.70
N THR A 429 -18.38 -7.02 -10.16
CA THR A 429 -19.38 -5.96 -9.98
C THR A 429 -20.63 -6.51 -9.32
N ILE A 430 -20.90 -6.02 -8.11
CA ILE A 430 -21.97 -6.48 -7.25
C ILE A 430 -22.87 -5.30 -6.87
N GLY A 431 -24.17 -5.51 -6.86
CA GLY A 431 -25.17 -4.61 -6.29
C GLY A 431 -25.82 -5.24 -5.07
N PHE A 432 -26.34 -4.42 -4.17
CA PHE A 432 -27.12 -4.88 -3.02
C PHE A 432 -28.24 -3.90 -2.66
N GLY A 433 -29.29 -4.41 -2.00
CA GLY A 433 -30.37 -3.58 -1.45
C GLY A 433 -31.43 -3.15 -2.47
N ALA A 434 -31.55 -3.86 -3.59
CA ALA A 434 -32.54 -3.58 -4.63
C ALA A 434 -33.45 -4.79 -4.90
N LYS A 435 -34.58 -4.52 -5.54
CA LYS A 435 -35.43 -5.54 -6.15
C LYS A 435 -34.99 -5.78 -7.59
N ILE A 436 -34.68 -7.04 -7.92
CA ILE A 436 -34.12 -7.43 -9.21
C ILE A 436 -35.14 -8.14 -10.11
N PRO A 437 -35.16 -7.89 -11.43
CA PRO A 437 -36.02 -8.59 -12.37
C PRO A 437 -35.70 -10.11 -12.42
N PRO A 438 -36.61 -10.94 -12.97
CA PRO A 438 -37.94 -10.59 -13.49
C PRO A 438 -39.02 -10.48 -12.40
N ALA A 439 -38.81 -11.11 -11.24
CA ALA A 439 -39.80 -11.17 -10.17
C ALA A 439 -39.80 -9.93 -9.26
N PHE A 440 -38.79 -9.05 -9.37
CA PHE A 440 -38.59 -7.89 -8.50
C PHE A 440 -38.59 -8.26 -7.01
N THR A 441 -37.92 -9.37 -6.70
CA THR A 441 -37.64 -9.80 -5.33
C THR A 441 -36.44 -9.06 -4.78
N VAL A 442 -36.48 -8.76 -3.49
CA VAL A 442 -35.38 -8.11 -2.79
C VAL A 442 -34.14 -9.00 -2.84
N SER A 443 -33.03 -8.44 -3.28
CA SER A 443 -31.74 -9.08 -3.24
C SER A 443 -30.75 -8.24 -2.44
N HIS A 444 -30.04 -8.90 -1.54
CA HIS A 444 -28.96 -8.31 -0.75
C HIS A 444 -27.58 -8.54 -1.39
N MET A 445 -27.53 -9.21 -2.56
CA MET A 445 -26.32 -9.37 -3.36
C MET A 445 -26.69 -9.87 -4.75
N PHE A 446 -26.30 -9.17 -5.81
CA PHE A 446 -26.54 -9.58 -7.19
C PHE A 446 -25.46 -9.03 -8.13
N PRO A 447 -25.15 -9.69 -9.27
CA PRO A 447 -24.25 -9.12 -10.27
C PRO A 447 -24.85 -7.84 -10.88
N LEU A 448 -24.08 -6.76 -11.05
CA LEU A 448 -24.62 -5.50 -11.60
C LEU A 448 -25.18 -5.65 -13.02
N ARG A 449 -24.63 -6.58 -13.82
CA ARG A 449 -25.17 -6.92 -15.15
C ARG A 449 -26.46 -7.75 -15.11
N LEU A 450 -26.98 -8.09 -13.93
CA LEU A 450 -28.17 -8.92 -13.72
C LEU A 450 -28.10 -10.30 -14.41
N ASN A 451 -26.87 -10.75 -14.72
CA ASN A 451 -26.58 -12.07 -15.27
C ASN A 451 -25.89 -12.91 -14.19
N ASN A 452 -26.56 -13.97 -13.71
CA ASN A 452 -26.05 -14.83 -12.67
C ASN A 452 -24.79 -15.64 -13.07
N PHE A 453 -24.50 -15.73 -14.37
CA PHE A 453 -23.34 -16.47 -14.87
C PHE A 453 -22.06 -15.62 -14.98
N GLU A 454 -22.16 -14.29 -14.90
CA GLU A 454 -21.01 -13.42 -15.16
C GLU A 454 -21.01 -12.17 -14.26
N ARG A 455 -20.07 -12.13 -13.30
CA ARG A 455 -19.88 -11.02 -12.35
C ARG A 455 -18.73 -10.09 -12.72
N SER A 456 -17.75 -10.61 -13.42
CA SER A 456 -16.53 -9.90 -13.78
C SER A 456 -16.74 -9.07 -15.05
N VAL A 457 -16.15 -7.89 -15.12
CA VAL A 457 -16.15 -7.01 -16.30
C VAL A 457 -14.74 -6.53 -16.58
N GLU A 458 -14.44 -6.23 -17.83
CA GLU A 458 -13.13 -5.74 -18.25
C GLU A 458 -13.04 -4.21 -18.09
N GLY A 459 -12.00 -3.76 -17.40
CA GLY A 459 -11.64 -2.35 -17.27
C GLY A 459 -12.62 -1.50 -16.45
N ILE A 460 -12.20 -0.27 -16.18
CA ILE A 460 -13.00 0.72 -15.43
C ILE A 460 -14.30 1.05 -16.17
N GLN A 461 -14.23 1.14 -17.51
CA GLN A 461 -15.41 1.42 -18.34
C GLN A 461 -16.46 0.31 -18.20
N GLY A 462 -16.05 -0.97 -18.18
CA GLY A 462 -16.96 -2.09 -17.96
C GLY A 462 -17.67 -2.03 -16.60
N VAL A 463 -16.97 -1.56 -15.56
CA VAL A 463 -17.57 -1.34 -14.23
C VAL A 463 -18.62 -0.24 -14.27
N LEU A 464 -18.31 0.90 -14.90
CA LEU A 464 -19.25 2.02 -15.03
C LEU A 464 -20.48 1.63 -15.86
N ASP A 465 -20.30 0.87 -16.94
CA ASP A 465 -21.40 0.40 -17.79
C ASP A 465 -22.30 -0.59 -17.03
N ALA A 466 -21.71 -1.52 -16.27
CA ALA A 466 -22.47 -2.44 -15.42
C ALA A 466 -23.25 -1.70 -14.31
N TYR A 467 -22.63 -0.71 -13.68
CA TYR A 467 -23.28 0.16 -12.69
C TYR A 467 -24.48 0.91 -13.29
N ARG A 468 -24.28 1.59 -14.42
CA ARG A 468 -25.34 2.34 -15.13
C ARG A 468 -26.47 1.43 -15.60
N TYR A 469 -26.14 0.20 -16.01
CA TYR A 469 -27.13 -0.81 -16.35
C TYR A 469 -27.97 -1.21 -15.12
N ALA A 470 -27.33 -1.52 -13.99
CA ALA A 470 -28.01 -1.95 -12.78
C ALA A 470 -29.01 -0.92 -12.25
N ILE A 471 -28.61 0.37 -12.18
CA ILE A 471 -29.48 1.41 -11.62
C ILE A 471 -30.77 1.56 -12.43
N VAL A 472 -30.73 1.44 -13.76
CA VAL A 472 -31.93 1.59 -14.61
C VAL A 472 -32.82 0.35 -14.60
N ASN A 473 -32.23 -0.83 -14.42
CA ASN A 473 -32.93 -2.11 -14.56
C ASN A 473 -33.35 -2.74 -13.23
N THR A 474 -33.08 -2.08 -12.10
CA THR A 474 -33.51 -2.53 -10.76
C THR A 474 -34.44 -1.52 -10.12
N GLN A 475 -35.19 -1.98 -9.11
CA GLN A 475 -35.98 -1.07 -8.27
C GLN A 475 -35.26 -0.87 -6.94
N LEU A 476 -34.80 0.36 -6.68
CA LEU A 476 -34.13 0.71 -5.42
C LEU A 476 -35.01 0.35 -4.22
N TYR A 477 -34.44 -0.30 -3.20
CA TYR A 477 -35.21 -0.82 -2.06
C TYR A 477 -34.39 -0.83 -0.76
N GLY A 478 -34.40 -1.91 0.01
CA GLY A 478 -33.57 -2.09 1.20
C GLY A 478 -33.89 -3.42 1.89
N PRO A 479 -33.35 -3.66 3.09
CA PRO A 479 -32.37 -2.85 3.84
C PRO A 479 -30.95 -2.78 3.24
N THR A 480 -30.12 -1.90 3.81
CA THR A 480 -28.67 -1.79 3.57
C THR A 480 -27.93 -2.86 4.38
N ASN A 481 -27.57 -3.97 3.73
CA ASN A 481 -26.93 -5.12 4.38
C ASN A 481 -25.58 -5.45 3.75
N PHE A 482 -24.51 -5.51 4.55
CA PHE A 482 -23.16 -5.81 4.03
C PHE A 482 -22.75 -7.26 4.25
N ALA A 483 -23.27 -7.91 5.29
CA ALA A 483 -22.83 -9.24 5.68
C ALA A 483 -22.93 -10.28 4.55
N PRO A 484 -23.99 -10.30 3.70
CA PRO A 484 -24.06 -11.24 2.58
C PRO A 484 -22.90 -11.09 1.60
N THR A 485 -22.62 -9.85 1.17
CA THR A 485 -21.53 -9.55 0.24
C THR A 485 -20.18 -9.89 0.84
N ILE A 486 -19.92 -9.49 2.10
CA ILE A 486 -18.64 -9.78 2.78
C ILE A 486 -18.43 -11.30 2.85
N ARG A 487 -19.44 -12.07 3.30
CA ARG A 487 -19.32 -13.52 3.41
C ARG A 487 -19.09 -14.19 2.07
N GLU A 488 -19.69 -13.73 0.97
CA GLU A 488 -19.37 -14.27 -0.36
C GLU A 488 -17.87 -14.13 -0.67
N PHE A 489 -17.29 -12.97 -0.41
CA PHE A 489 -15.86 -12.75 -0.64
C PHE A 489 -14.97 -13.51 0.33
N VAL A 490 -15.42 -13.78 1.55
CA VAL A 490 -14.75 -14.74 2.46
C VAL A 490 -14.68 -16.13 1.81
N HIS A 491 -15.82 -16.67 1.35
CA HIS A 491 -15.86 -17.99 0.70
C HIS A 491 -15.01 -18.04 -0.57
N LYS A 492 -14.99 -16.95 -1.36
CA LYS A 492 -14.10 -16.82 -2.52
C LYS A 492 -12.63 -16.87 -2.11
N CYS A 493 -12.23 -16.07 -1.12
CA CYS A 493 -10.84 -15.99 -0.68
C CYS A 493 -10.35 -17.31 -0.05
N GLN A 494 -11.24 -18.09 0.54
CA GLN A 494 -10.92 -19.44 1.04
C GLN A 494 -10.45 -20.40 -0.07
N GLN A 495 -10.84 -20.14 -1.32
CA GLN A 495 -10.44 -20.92 -2.50
C GLN A 495 -9.16 -20.40 -3.15
N PHE A 496 -8.59 -19.28 -2.68
CA PHE A 496 -7.33 -18.76 -3.22
C PHE A 496 -6.16 -19.69 -2.89
N PRO A 497 -5.14 -19.73 -3.76
CA PRO A 497 -3.86 -20.33 -3.40
C PRO A 497 -3.31 -19.69 -2.11
N ARG A 498 -2.83 -20.53 -1.18
CA ARG A 498 -2.24 -20.07 0.09
C ARG A 498 -0.76 -19.67 -0.04
N ASP A 499 -0.28 -19.46 -1.26
CA ASP A 499 1.09 -19.09 -1.59
C ASP A 499 1.32 -17.57 -1.70
N GLY A 500 0.27 -16.77 -1.50
CA GLY A 500 0.34 -15.31 -1.57
C GLY A 500 0.26 -14.71 -2.96
N THR A 501 -0.07 -15.50 -3.99
CA THR A 501 -0.18 -15.00 -5.38
C THR A 501 -1.45 -14.19 -5.66
N LYS A 502 -2.48 -14.30 -4.82
CA LYS A 502 -3.74 -13.58 -4.95
C LYS A 502 -4.17 -12.93 -3.64
N TYR A 503 -4.70 -11.72 -3.73
CA TYR A 503 -5.29 -11.00 -2.62
C TYR A 503 -6.53 -10.22 -3.09
N GLN A 504 -7.63 -10.28 -2.35
CA GLN A 504 -8.88 -9.64 -2.71
C GLN A 504 -9.02 -8.27 -2.04
N VAL A 505 -9.48 -7.29 -2.80
CA VAL A 505 -9.92 -5.99 -2.30
C VAL A 505 -11.39 -5.81 -2.67
N LEU A 506 -12.24 -5.57 -1.67
CA LEU A 506 -13.66 -5.32 -1.83
C LEU A 506 -13.96 -3.84 -1.54
N LEU A 507 -14.35 -3.09 -2.57
CA LEU A 507 -14.81 -1.71 -2.47
C LEU A 507 -16.32 -1.69 -2.29
N ILE A 508 -16.81 -1.21 -1.13
CA ILE A 508 -18.23 -1.03 -0.83
C ILE A 508 -18.55 0.46 -0.90
N LEU A 509 -19.50 0.83 -1.76
CA LEU A 509 -20.02 2.19 -1.89
C LEU A 509 -21.43 2.23 -1.32
N THR A 510 -21.69 3.11 -0.36
CA THR A 510 -23.00 3.19 0.32
C THR A 510 -23.36 4.64 0.64
N ASP A 511 -24.65 4.96 0.68
CA ASP A 511 -25.12 6.27 1.10
C ASP A 511 -25.58 6.36 2.55
N GLY A 512 -25.64 5.23 3.27
CA GLY A 512 -26.41 5.17 4.52
C GLY A 512 -25.93 4.16 5.54
N ILE A 513 -26.72 4.02 6.60
CA ILE A 513 -26.39 3.24 7.79
C ILE A 513 -26.65 1.76 7.54
N ILE A 514 -25.65 0.92 7.83
CA ILE A 514 -25.77 -0.55 7.81
C ILE A 514 -26.88 -0.99 8.77
N THR A 515 -27.83 -1.75 8.24
CA THR A 515 -28.96 -2.29 9.00
C THR A 515 -28.58 -3.57 9.73
N ASP A 516 -27.74 -4.42 9.13
CA ASP A 516 -27.29 -5.70 9.67
C ASP A 516 -25.96 -5.62 10.44
N MET A 517 -25.76 -4.56 11.24
CA MET A 517 -24.49 -4.25 11.91
C MET A 517 -23.84 -5.44 12.64
N GLN A 518 -24.63 -6.22 13.39
CA GLN A 518 -24.11 -7.38 14.13
C GLN A 518 -23.58 -8.46 13.18
N ASN A 519 -24.35 -8.82 12.15
CA ASN A 519 -23.93 -9.78 11.13
C ASN A 519 -22.71 -9.29 10.35
N THR A 520 -22.64 -7.97 10.10
CA THR A 520 -21.51 -7.34 9.42
C THR A 520 -20.24 -7.43 10.26
N ILE A 521 -20.29 -7.12 11.56
CA ILE A 521 -19.11 -7.26 12.45
C ILE A 521 -18.66 -8.73 12.51
N GLU A 522 -19.58 -9.68 12.59
CA GLU A 522 -19.24 -11.11 12.57
C GLU A 522 -18.58 -11.52 11.25
N ALA A 523 -19.10 -11.06 10.10
CA ALA A 523 -18.52 -11.31 8.79
C ALA A 523 -17.13 -10.67 8.64
N LEU A 524 -16.91 -9.49 9.22
CA LEU A 524 -15.59 -8.82 9.23
C LEU A 524 -14.57 -9.57 10.08
N ILE A 525 -14.98 -10.08 11.24
CA ILE A 525 -14.11 -10.93 12.08
C ILE A 525 -13.72 -12.20 11.30
N GLU A 526 -14.67 -12.83 10.62
CA GLU A 526 -14.39 -13.99 9.76
C GLU A 526 -13.43 -13.63 8.61
N ALA A 527 -13.71 -12.53 7.90
CA ALA A 527 -12.88 -12.02 6.82
C ALA A 527 -11.45 -11.68 7.22
N SER A 528 -11.22 -11.31 8.49
CA SER A 528 -9.89 -10.92 8.97
C SER A 528 -8.84 -12.04 8.85
N HIS A 529 -9.27 -13.30 8.76
CA HIS A 529 -8.41 -14.46 8.59
C HIS A 529 -8.07 -14.77 7.12
N GLU A 530 -8.77 -14.18 6.16
CA GLU A 530 -8.62 -14.48 4.72
C GLU A 530 -7.77 -13.41 4.01
N PRO A 531 -7.24 -13.66 2.78
CA PRO A 531 -6.51 -12.65 1.99
C PRO A 531 -7.46 -11.57 1.41
N LEU A 532 -8.10 -10.81 2.29
CA LEU A 532 -9.17 -9.87 1.98
C LEU A 532 -8.96 -8.53 2.70
N SER A 533 -9.06 -7.43 1.97
CA SER A 533 -9.24 -6.07 2.51
C SER A 533 -10.56 -5.49 2.02
N ILE A 534 -11.19 -4.67 2.86
CA ILE A 534 -12.49 -4.07 2.59
C ILE A 534 -12.36 -2.56 2.72
N ILE A 535 -12.72 -1.86 1.66
CA ILE A 535 -12.76 -0.41 1.61
C ILE A 535 -14.22 0.00 1.60
N ILE A 536 -14.62 0.92 2.46
CA ILE A 536 -15.99 1.43 2.53
C ILE A 536 -15.96 2.95 2.27
N ILE A 537 -16.64 3.39 1.22
CA ILE A 537 -16.78 4.82 0.90
C ILE A 537 -18.22 5.25 1.21
N GLY A 538 -18.35 6.19 2.15
CA GLY A 538 -19.62 6.79 2.54
C GLY A 538 -20.01 7.96 1.64
N ILE A 539 -21.05 7.79 0.83
CA ILE A 539 -21.53 8.74 -0.18
C ILE A 539 -22.70 9.57 0.38
N GLY A 540 -22.81 10.84 -0.02
CA GLY A 540 -23.87 11.70 0.48
C GLY A 540 -23.64 12.25 1.90
N LYS A 541 -24.74 12.52 2.62
CA LYS A 541 -24.76 13.39 3.81
C LYS A 541 -25.17 12.70 5.11
N GLU A 542 -25.29 11.37 5.10
CA GLU A 542 -25.72 10.60 6.27
C GLU A 542 -24.70 10.60 7.43
N ASP A 543 -25.15 10.22 8.62
CA ASP A 543 -24.28 10.08 9.79
C ASP A 543 -23.49 8.76 9.74
N PHE A 544 -22.18 8.85 9.47
CA PHE A 544 -21.29 7.71 9.30
C PHE A 544 -20.51 7.30 10.56
N ARG A 545 -20.85 7.80 11.76
CA ARG A 545 -20.18 7.40 13.02
C ARG A 545 -20.11 5.88 13.23
N LYS A 546 -21.14 5.15 12.76
CA LYS A 546 -21.19 3.69 12.83
C LYS A 546 -20.20 3.00 11.87
N MET A 547 -19.83 3.65 10.78
CA MET A 547 -18.82 3.16 9.83
C MET A 547 -17.41 3.41 10.36
N GLU A 548 -17.18 4.58 10.99
CA GLU A 548 -15.92 4.88 11.71
C GLU A 548 -15.64 3.84 12.81
N PHE A 549 -16.69 3.27 13.42
CA PHE A 549 -16.53 2.16 14.36
C PHE A 549 -15.98 0.88 13.71
N LEU A 550 -16.27 0.64 12.42
CA LEU A 550 -15.76 -0.52 11.68
C LEU A 550 -14.27 -0.37 11.31
N ASP A 551 -13.84 0.87 11.09
CA ASP A 551 -12.49 1.27 10.65
C ASP A 551 -11.35 0.89 11.62
N SER A 552 -11.64 0.55 12.88
CA SER A 552 -10.77 -0.22 13.82
C SER A 552 -9.31 0.22 14.04
N ASP A 553 -8.94 1.39 13.54
CA ASP A 553 -7.66 2.07 13.59
C ASP A 553 -6.95 2.02 14.97
N ASN A 554 -7.74 2.07 16.05
CA ASN A 554 -7.25 2.11 17.43
C ASN A 554 -7.38 0.76 18.18
N ARG A 555 -8.22 -0.15 17.70
CA ARG A 555 -8.49 -1.45 18.33
C ARG A 555 -9.11 -2.42 17.35
N LEU A 556 -8.67 -3.67 17.40
CA LEU A 556 -9.26 -4.75 16.61
C LEU A 556 -10.76 -4.93 16.92
N LEU A 557 -11.56 -5.14 15.87
CA LEU A 557 -12.99 -5.43 16.02
C LEU A 557 -13.22 -6.58 16.98
N THR A 558 -14.10 -6.37 17.95
CA THR A 558 -14.42 -7.36 18.96
C THR A 558 -15.93 -7.45 19.12
N TYR A 559 -16.48 -8.66 19.02
CA TYR A 559 -17.91 -8.92 19.19
C TYR A 559 -18.14 -10.33 19.72
N ASN A 560 -19.04 -10.48 20.70
CA ASN A 560 -19.36 -11.77 21.34
C ASN A 560 -18.13 -12.59 21.79
N GLY A 561 -17.11 -11.91 22.33
CA GLY A 561 -15.87 -12.54 22.79
C GLY A 561 -14.91 -13.00 21.69
N LYS A 562 -15.26 -12.80 20.42
CA LYS A 562 -14.36 -12.99 19.27
C LYS A 562 -13.69 -11.67 18.93
N VAL A 563 -12.42 -11.74 18.54
CA VAL A 563 -11.59 -10.58 18.13
C VAL A 563 -11.08 -10.86 16.72
N ALA A 564 -11.14 -9.85 15.84
CA ALA A 564 -10.54 -9.93 14.51
C ALA A 564 -9.03 -10.22 14.61
N SER A 565 -8.46 -10.99 13.68
CA SER A 565 -7.03 -11.31 13.70
C SER A 565 -6.12 -10.16 13.28
N ARG A 566 -6.66 -9.24 12.47
CA ARG A 566 -5.97 -8.06 11.94
C ARG A 566 -7.01 -7.03 11.52
N ASP A 567 -6.56 -5.80 11.33
CA ASP A 567 -7.39 -4.78 10.69
C ASP A 567 -7.46 -4.99 9.18
N ILE A 568 -8.66 -4.85 8.62
CA ILE A 568 -8.96 -5.10 7.21
C ILE A 568 -9.91 -4.05 6.61
N VAL A 569 -10.45 -3.14 7.42
CA VAL A 569 -11.45 -2.17 6.97
C VAL A 569 -10.79 -0.82 6.85
N GLN A 570 -11.03 -0.11 5.74
CA GLN A 570 -10.76 1.32 5.64
C GLN A 570 -12.07 2.03 5.33
N PHE A 571 -12.50 2.96 6.18
CA PHE A 571 -13.67 3.80 5.95
C PHE A 571 -13.29 5.23 5.57
N VAL A 572 -13.88 5.75 4.49
CA VAL A 572 -13.66 7.13 4.04
C VAL A 572 -14.99 7.79 3.65
N PRO A 573 -15.41 8.88 4.32
CA PRO A 573 -16.59 9.64 3.91
C PRO A 573 -16.27 10.55 2.71
N PHE A 574 -16.91 10.28 1.57
CA PHE A 574 -16.69 11.01 0.31
C PHE A 574 -16.91 12.53 0.45
N ARG A 575 -17.86 12.94 1.30
CA ARG A 575 -18.19 14.36 1.54
C ARG A 575 -17.01 15.20 2.06
N GLU A 576 -15.97 14.59 2.62
CA GLU A 576 -14.80 15.32 3.12
C GLU A 576 -13.95 15.89 1.98
N PHE A 577 -14.15 15.40 0.75
CA PHE A 577 -13.40 15.80 -0.43
C PHE A 577 -14.19 16.70 -1.39
N ILE A 578 -15.48 16.94 -1.12
CA ILE A 578 -16.32 17.84 -1.92
C ILE A 578 -16.27 19.26 -1.32
N GLY A 579 -15.99 20.27 -2.16
CA GLY A 579 -16.13 21.68 -1.79
C GLY A 579 -17.60 22.09 -1.60
N SER A 580 -17.87 23.10 -0.76
CA SER A 580 -19.23 23.52 -0.36
C SER A 580 -20.13 24.05 -1.50
N ALA A 581 -19.61 24.18 -2.73
CA ALA A 581 -20.30 24.76 -3.87
C ALA A 581 -20.79 23.67 -4.84
N TRP A 582 -22.07 23.74 -5.21
CA TRP A 582 -22.67 22.82 -6.18
C TRP A 582 -22.09 23.05 -7.58
N GLY A 583 -21.64 21.96 -8.21
CA GLY A 583 -21.01 21.96 -9.53
C GLY A 583 -19.51 21.77 -9.39
N ILE A 584 -19.03 20.54 -9.62
CA ILE A 584 -17.62 20.21 -9.62
C ILE A 584 -17.15 20.30 -11.07
N THR A 585 -16.25 21.24 -11.37
CA THR A 585 -15.60 21.31 -12.68
C THR A 585 -14.80 20.01 -12.95
N PRO A 586 -14.47 19.67 -14.21
CA PRO A 586 -13.65 18.49 -14.49
C PRO A 586 -12.30 18.51 -13.77
N GLU A 587 -11.72 19.70 -13.58
CA GLU A 587 -10.46 19.90 -12.86
C GLU A 587 -10.62 19.61 -11.36
N GLU A 588 -11.67 20.13 -10.73
CA GLU A 588 -11.97 19.83 -9.32
C GLU A 588 -12.31 18.34 -9.12
N GLN A 589 -12.96 17.68 -10.10
CA GLN A 589 -13.20 16.23 -10.05
C GLN A 589 -11.86 15.45 -10.09
N ALA A 590 -10.90 15.90 -10.91
CA ALA A 590 -9.58 15.28 -10.95
C ALA A 590 -8.83 15.41 -9.61
N ILE A 591 -8.89 16.59 -8.97
CA ILE A 591 -8.30 16.83 -7.65
C ILE A 591 -8.99 15.98 -6.59
N LEU A 592 -10.32 15.96 -6.59
CA LEU A 592 -11.11 15.15 -5.66
C LEU A 592 -10.75 13.67 -5.78
N LYS A 593 -10.74 13.12 -7.00
CA LYS A 593 -10.36 11.72 -7.23
C LYS A 593 -8.96 11.42 -6.69
N THR A 594 -8.01 12.33 -6.91
CA THR A 594 -6.65 12.20 -6.40
C THR A 594 -6.63 12.14 -4.87
N LEU A 595 -7.28 13.09 -4.19
CA LEU A 595 -7.30 13.13 -2.73
C LEU A 595 -8.06 11.94 -2.11
N LEU A 596 -9.19 11.57 -2.71
CA LEU A 596 -9.98 10.42 -2.27
C LEU A 596 -9.20 9.11 -2.44
N GLY A 597 -8.59 8.91 -3.61
CA GLY A 597 -7.76 7.72 -3.89
C GLY A 597 -6.63 7.58 -2.88
N ARG A 598 -5.96 8.70 -2.54
CA ARG A 598 -4.91 8.73 -1.52
C ARG A 598 -5.41 8.23 -0.16
N GLU A 599 -6.51 8.79 0.34
CA GLU A 599 -7.01 8.41 1.67
C GLU A 599 -7.52 6.96 1.70
N VAL A 600 -8.26 6.57 0.66
CA VAL A 600 -8.90 5.25 0.56
C VAL A 600 -7.88 4.11 0.48
N LEU A 601 -6.76 4.32 -0.22
CA LEU A 601 -5.78 3.28 -0.50
C LEU A 601 -4.58 3.27 0.46
N ALA A 602 -4.48 4.27 1.36
CA ALA A 602 -3.33 4.46 2.23
C ALA A 602 -2.97 3.28 3.15
N GLU A 603 -3.94 2.40 3.46
CA GLU A 603 -3.75 1.31 4.42
C GLU A 603 -3.49 -0.04 3.75
N LEU A 604 -3.87 -0.15 2.48
CA LEU A 604 -3.92 -1.42 1.77
C LEU A 604 -2.55 -2.13 1.73
N PRO A 605 -1.41 -1.45 1.46
CA PRO A 605 -0.09 -2.10 1.52
C PRO A 605 0.22 -2.73 2.88
N THR A 606 -0.15 -2.05 3.97
CA THR A 606 0.10 -2.54 5.34
C THR A 606 -0.82 -3.73 5.66
N GLN A 607 -2.08 -3.68 5.25
CA GLN A 607 -3.03 -4.77 5.46
C GLN A 607 -2.61 -6.04 4.71
N VAL A 608 -2.11 -5.92 3.48
CA VAL A 608 -1.54 -7.03 2.69
C VAL A 608 -0.32 -7.62 3.40
N CYS A 609 0.67 -6.79 3.76
CA CYS A 609 1.87 -7.27 4.46
C CYS A 609 1.54 -7.95 5.80
N SER A 610 0.56 -7.41 6.54
CA SER A 610 0.08 -7.98 7.80
C SER A 610 -0.48 -9.39 7.60
N PHE A 611 -1.30 -9.60 6.56
CA PHE A 611 -1.82 -10.92 6.20
C PHE A 611 -0.69 -11.90 5.83
N MET A 612 0.24 -11.48 4.96
CA MET A 612 1.34 -12.34 4.51
C MET A 612 2.23 -12.75 5.69
N LYS A 613 2.57 -11.80 6.57
CA LYS A 613 3.35 -12.05 7.78
C LYS A 613 2.64 -13.00 8.74
N ALA A 614 1.36 -12.79 9.03
CA ALA A 614 0.57 -13.63 9.92
C ALA A 614 0.47 -15.09 9.43
N ASN A 615 0.50 -15.30 8.11
CA ASN A 615 0.44 -16.62 7.48
C ASN A 615 1.82 -17.19 7.09
N SER A 616 2.92 -16.53 7.49
CA SER A 616 4.30 -16.94 7.14
C SER A 616 4.53 -17.09 5.63
N ILE A 617 3.83 -16.28 4.83
CA ILE A 617 3.97 -16.24 3.38
C ILE A 617 5.18 -15.37 3.04
N ILE A 618 6.08 -15.93 2.23
CA ILE A 618 7.23 -15.22 1.69
C ILE A 618 7.03 -14.98 0.20
N PRO A 619 7.48 -13.83 -0.35
CA PRO A 619 7.46 -13.59 -1.78
C PRO A 619 8.12 -14.75 -2.51
N LEU A 620 7.47 -15.24 -3.57
CA LEU A 620 8.10 -16.20 -4.46
C LEU A 620 9.39 -15.57 -4.99
N ARG A 621 10.45 -16.36 -5.16
CA ARG A 621 11.69 -15.83 -5.72
C ARG A 621 11.32 -15.14 -7.03
N SER A 622 11.49 -13.82 -7.05
CA SER A 622 11.46 -13.05 -8.28
C SER A 622 12.26 -13.85 -9.30
N ARG A 623 11.68 -14.08 -10.48
CA ARG A 623 12.51 -14.36 -11.65
C ARG A 623 13.36 -13.11 -11.78
N ALA A 624 14.51 -13.09 -11.11
CA ALA A 624 15.47 -12.02 -11.24
C ALA A 624 15.52 -11.74 -12.74
N PRO A 625 15.28 -10.50 -13.20
CA PRO A 625 15.49 -10.19 -14.60
C PRO A 625 16.91 -10.66 -14.84
N SER A 626 17.06 -11.77 -15.57
CA SER A 626 18.33 -12.47 -15.62
C SER A 626 19.36 -11.40 -15.90
N GLU A 627 20.47 -11.33 -15.15
CA GLU A 627 21.55 -10.36 -15.43
C GLU A 627 21.97 -10.38 -16.92
N CYS A 628 21.55 -11.43 -17.64
CA CYS A 628 21.56 -11.58 -19.09
C CYS A 628 20.75 -10.56 -19.91
N ALA A 629 19.62 -10.02 -19.43
CA ALA A 629 18.70 -9.17 -20.22
C ALA A 629 19.17 -7.71 -20.39
N MET A 630 20.05 -7.23 -19.51
CA MET A 630 20.67 -5.89 -19.58
C MET A 630 22.16 -5.91 -19.99
N LYS A 631 22.72 -7.07 -20.37
CA LYS A 631 24.10 -7.12 -20.87
C LYS A 631 24.20 -6.54 -22.29
N LYS A 632 25.32 -5.84 -22.56
CA LYS A 632 25.73 -5.41 -23.90
C LYS A 632 25.63 -6.61 -24.87
N PRO A 633 25.05 -6.46 -26.06
CA PRO A 633 25.10 -7.52 -27.07
C PRO A 633 26.57 -7.88 -27.33
N GLN A 634 26.90 -9.16 -27.23
CA GLN A 634 28.22 -9.63 -27.67
C GLN A 634 28.36 -9.34 -29.16
N ILE A 635 29.33 -8.49 -29.49
CA ILE A 635 29.71 -8.21 -30.87
C ILE A 635 30.31 -9.50 -31.41
N PHE A 636 29.57 -10.23 -32.25
CA PHE A 636 30.19 -11.21 -33.13
C PHE A 636 30.97 -10.44 -34.19
N PRO A 637 32.28 -10.66 -34.34
CA PRO A 637 33.03 -10.00 -35.41
C PRO A 637 32.48 -10.48 -36.75
N HIS A 638 31.94 -9.54 -37.53
CA HIS A 638 31.63 -9.78 -38.93
C HIS A 638 32.89 -10.30 -39.62
N LYS A 639 32.87 -11.56 -40.08
CA LYS A 639 33.86 -12.05 -41.04
C LYS A 639 33.72 -11.20 -42.30
N GLN A 640 34.67 -10.30 -42.52
CA GLN A 640 34.91 -9.71 -43.83
C GLN A 640 35.18 -10.85 -44.81
N LEU A 641 34.25 -11.07 -45.74
CA LEU A 641 34.51 -11.80 -46.97
C LEU A 641 35.49 -10.95 -47.80
N GLN A 642 36.79 -11.25 -47.67
CA GLN A 642 37.77 -10.79 -48.65
C GLN A 642 37.55 -11.55 -49.95
N ILE A 643 36.98 -10.87 -50.93
CA ILE A 643 37.00 -11.30 -52.33
C ILE A 643 38.35 -10.85 -52.90
N ASN A 644 39.23 -11.79 -53.21
CA ASN A 644 40.41 -11.57 -54.03
C ASN A 644 40.74 -12.82 -54.86
N SER A 645 40.52 -12.74 -56.17
CA SER A 645 41.39 -13.28 -57.24
C SER A 645 40.70 -12.99 -58.60
N ARG A 646 41.20 -12.00 -59.34
CA ARG A 646 42.18 -12.12 -60.44
C ARG A 646 41.67 -12.92 -61.66
N ILE A 647 41.41 -12.10 -62.69
CA ILE A 647 41.34 -12.34 -64.14
C ILE A 647 42.17 -13.55 -64.63
N GLY A 648 41.60 -14.34 -65.57
CA GLY A 648 42.42 -14.97 -66.63
C GLY A 648 41.98 -16.33 -67.19
N SER A 649 41.11 -16.29 -68.22
CA SER A 649 41.18 -17.10 -69.46
C SER A 649 40.83 -18.60 -69.51
N LEU A 650 39.94 -18.86 -70.47
CA LEU A 650 39.93 -19.92 -71.50
C LEU A 650 39.35 -21.32 -71.20
N ASN A 651 38.28 -21.57 -71.96
CA ASN A 651 38.01 -22.76 -72.80
C ASN A 651 37.30 -24.00 -72.23
N SER A 652 36.26 -24.35 -72.99
CA SER A 652 35.85 -25.71 -73.43
C SER A 652 35.29 -26.67 -72.38
N THR A 653 34.40 -27.63 -72.63
CA THR A 653 33.49 -28.04 -73.71
C THR A 653 32.82 -29.29 -73.09
N VAL A 654 31.49 -29.40 -73.16
CA VAL A 654 30.69 -30.65 -73.32
C VAL A 654 30.67 -31.75 -72.24
N ASN A 655 29.43 -32.02 -71.82
CA ASN A 655 28.69 -33.29 -71.59
C ASN A 655 29.27 -34.49 -70.82
N PHE A 656 28.37 -34.97 -69.93
CA PHE A 656 27.88 -36.36 -69.74
C PHE A 656 28.84 -37.52 -70.04
N ASP A 657 29.04 -38.45 -69.10
CA ASP A 657 28.11 -39.56 -68.84
C ASP A 657 28.60 -40.53 -67.74
N HIS A 658 27.62 -41.07 -67.02
CA HIS A 658 27.43 -42.45 -66.51
C HIS A 658 28.47 -43.32 -65.76
N GLN A 659 27.90 -43.95 -64.69
CA GLN A 659 28.14 -45.31 -64.14
C GLN A 659 29.43 -45.52 -63.31
N GLN A 660 29.50 -46.34 -62.25
CA GLN A 660 28.60 -47.25 -61.52
C GLN A 660 29.28 -47.69 -60.20
N SER A 661 28.48 -48.11 -59.21
CA SER A 661 28.79 -49.07 -58.12
C SER A 661 29.79 -48.65 -57.01
N GLY A 662 29.58 -48.94 -55.72
CA GLY A 662 28.52 -49.68 -55.04
C GLY A 662 28.74 -49.76 -53.52
N THR A 663 27.71 -50.29 -52.84
CA THR A 663 27.66 -50.86 -51.47
C THR A 663 27.86 -49.91 -50.28
N SER A 664 27.05 -49.92 -49.21
CA SER A 664 25.87 -50.72 -48.83
C SER A 664 25.19 -50.07 -47.62
N LEU A 665 23.84 -50.16 -47.58
CA LEU A 665 22.97 -50.34 -46.40
C LEU A 665 23.02 -49.25 -45.30
N GLN A 666 21.92 -48.76 -44.73
CA GLN A 666 20.48 -48.79 -44.97
C GLN A 666 19.93 -47.92 -43.83
N ASN A 667 19.20 -46.84 -44.11
CA ASN A 667 18.17 -46.26 -43.25
C ASN A 667 17.42 -45.19 -44.09
N LEU A 668 16.20 -45.55 -44.48
CA LEU A 668 15.19 -44.75 -45.18
C LEU A 668 14.28 -44.04 -44.12
N PRO A 669 13.52 -43.00 -44.48
CA PRO A 669 13.93 -41.62 -44.19
C PRO A 669 12.68 -40.72 -43.81
N PRO A 670 12.47 -39.47 -44.31
CA PRO A 670 12.37 -38.29 -43.43
C PRO A 670 11.19 -37.33 -43.82
N ASP A 671 11.37 -36.03 -43.51
CA ASP A 671 10.81 -34.82 -44.17
C ASP A 671 9.36 -34.44 -43.81
N ILE A 672 8.99 -33.25 -43.32
CA ILE A 672 9.40 -31.83 -43.54
C ILE A 672 9.45 -31.41 -45.00
N GLU A 673 8.46 -30.61 -45.41
CA GLU A 673 8.53 -29.37 -46.23
C GLU A 673 7.11 -29.09 -46.78
N LYS A 674 6.57 -27.89 -46.99
CA LYS A 674 6.85 -26.47 -46.68
C LYS A 674 5.75 -25.68 -47.42
N PHE A 675 5.54 -24.41 -47.02
CA PHE A 675 4.89 -23.31 -47.78
C PHE A 675 3.36 -23.45 -48.03
N SER A 676 2.53 -22.41 -48.07
CA SER A 676 2.64 -20.94 -47.93
C SER A 676 1.23 -20.35 -47.98
N GLU A 677 1.11 -19.08 -47.58
CA GLU A 677 0.05 -18.10 -47.94
C GLU A 677 -1.28 -18.03 -47.14
N SER A 678 -1.29 -17.03 -46.26
CA SER A 678 -2.34 -16.03 -45.96
C SER A 678 -3.70 -16.12 -46.66
N VAL A 679 -4.78 -16.17 -45.86
CA VAL A 679 -6.02 -15.38 -46.05
C VAL A 679 -6.67 -15.09 -44.68
N ILE A 680 -7.07 -13.84 -44.50
CA ILE A 680 -7.82 -13.27 -43.36
C ILE A 680 -9.25 -13.84 -43.33
N ALA A 681 -9.72 -14.37 -42.19
CA ALA A 681 -11.14 -14.60 -41.95
C ALA A 681 -11.48 -14.49 -40.44
N LYS A 682 -12.43 -13.59 -40.13
CA LYS A 682 -13.10 -13.44 -38.82
C LYS A 682 -13.94 -14.68 -38.49
N PRO A 683 -14.13 -15.07 -37.22
CA PRO A 683 -15.22 -15.96 -36.83
C PRO A 683 -16.45 -15.17 -36.31
N PRO A 684 -17.67 -15.75 -36.40
CA PRO A 684 -18.93 -15.07 -36.18
C PRO A 684 -19.45 -15.18 -34.74
N TYR A 685 -20.31 -14.23 -34.36
CA TYR A 685 -21.23 -14.32 -33.24
C TYR A 685 -22.23 -15.49 -33.41
N PRO A 686 -22.70 -16.12 -32.33
CA PRO A 686 -23.99 -16.77 -32.33
C PRO A 686 -25.06 -15.86 -31.69
N GLU A 687 -26.16 -15.68 -32.42
CA GLU A 687 -27.46 -15.34 -31.86
C GLU A 687 -27.93 -16.48 -30.94
N PHE A 688 -28.25 -16.16 -29.68
CA PHE A 688 -29.50 -16.44 -28.95
C PHE A 688 -29.35 -16.13 -27.46
#